data_AF-A0A8C0PP20-F1
#
_entry.id   AF-A0A8C0PP20-F1
#
_cell.length_a   1.000
_cell.length_b   1.000
_cell.length_c   1.000
_cell.angle_alpha   90.00
_cell.angle_beta   90.00
_cell.angle_gamma   90.00
#
_symmetry.space_group_name_H-M   'P 1'
#
loop_
_entity.id
_entity.type
_entity.pdbx_description
1 polymer ?
#
loop_
_entity_poly.entity_id
_entity_poly.type
_entity_poly.pdbx_seq_one_letter_code
_entity_poly.pdbx_strand_id
1 'polypeptide(L)'
;MSRLLWKRVAGATTVAPGSVPAPGRWVSSSGPAPVPSDGPPPPPPPQQQQQPQPARSSEGGQLRHNPLHIQMLSRGLHEQIFGSGGETPGEAAVRRSIEHLQRHGLWGQPATPLPDVELRLPPLYGGSLDQHFRLLAQKQSLPYLEAANSLLRAQPPPRPLSWAWVEGWTRYGPAGEAVPVAIPEERALVFDVEVCLAEGTCPTLAVAISPSAWYSWCSRRLVEERYSWTSQLSPADLIPLEVPASAGGPTQRDWQEQLVVGHNVCFDRAHIREQYLIQGSRMRFLDTMSMHMAISGLSGFQRSLWMAAKQGKRKARHPTQRGQKSQNKASGPVISSWDWLDISSVNNLADVHSLYVGGPPLEKEPRELFVKGSMKDIRENFQALMQYCAQDVWATYEIFQQQLPLFLERCPHPVTLAGMLEMGVSYLPVNQNWERYLAEAQNTYEELQWEMKKSLMDLANDACQLLSGERYKEDPWLWDLEWDLQEFKQKKAKKVKRKEPTAASKLPIERAGDPKDQEDPGPPSEEEEVQRDVTARACLEHLKGTAESLPKRPQHLPGHPGWYRKLCPRLDDPAWTPGPSLLSLQMRVTPKLMAMTWDGFPLHYSERHGWGYLVPGRRDNLAQAPAETAPASAGVACPYRAIESLYRKHCLEQGKRQPEPQQAGLAEEFLLTDGSAVWQTVEELGCMEAEVEAEAEVEARVERCGRAGLSQPLALTAAGGPRASQPAYHHGNGPYNDVDIPGCWFFKLPHKDGSGCNVGSPFAKDFLPKMEDGTLQAGPGGASGPRALEINKMISFWRNAHKRISSQMVVWLPRSALPRAVTRHPDYDEEGRYGAILPQVVTAGTITRRAVEPTWLTASNARPDRVGSELKAMVQAPPGYVFVGADVDSQELWIAAVLGDAHFAGMHGCTAFGWMTLQGRKSRGTDLHSKTAATVGISREHAKIFNYGRIYGAGQPFAERLLMQFNHRLTRQEAAEKAQQMYAVTKGLRRYRLSEEGEWLVRELDLPVDRTEDGWVSLQDLRKIQREASRKSRWKKWEVAAERAWRGGTESEMFNKLESIAMSDTPCTPVLGCRISRALEPSAVKGEFMTSRVNWVVQSSAVDYLHLMLVAMKWLFEEFAIDGRFCISIHDEVRYLVREEDRYRAALALQITNLLTRCMFAYKLGLNDLPQSVAFFSTVDIDQCLRKEVTMDCKTPSNPTGMERRYGIPQGEALDIYQIIELTKGSLEQ
;
A
#
# COMPACT_ATOMS: atom_id res chain seq x y z
N MET A 1 45.12 25.53 -3.64
CA MET A 1 46.23 26.13 -2.85
C MET A 1 45.97 27.62 -2.66
N SER A 2 46.74 28.28 -1.78
CA SER A 2 47.06 29.72 -1.69
C SER A 2 46.73 30.63 -2.91
N ARG A 3 46.40 31.94 -2.77
CA ARG A 3 45.99 32.81 -1.62
C ARG A 3 45.74 34.26 -2.15
N LEU A 4 45.21 35.15 -1.28
CA LEU A 4 45.45 36.63 -1.21
C LEU A 4 44.78 37.64 -2.18
N LEU A 5 44.25 38.71 -1.54
CA LEU A 5 44.17 40.15 -1.91
C LEU A 5 43.29 40.59 -3.11
N TRP A 6 42.29 41.47 -2.96
CA TRP A 6 42.26 42.91 -2.55
C TRP A 6 42.80 43.91 -3.59
N LYS A 7 41.91 44.74 -4.15
CA LYS A 7 41.83 46.19 -3.80
C LYS A 7 40.61 46.92 -4.41
N ARG A 8 40.28 48.07 -3.83
CA ARG A 8 39.34 49.10 -4.33
C ARG A 8 40.03 49.98 -5.40
N VAL A 9 39.25 50.70 -6.21
CA VAL A 9 39.05 52.18 -6.17
C VAL A 9 38.13 52.61 -7.34
N ALA A 10 37.40 53.71 -7.18
CA ALA A 10 36.49 54.28 -8.18
C ALA A 10 37.09 55.50 -8.90
N GLY A 11 36.50 55.91 -10.04
CA GLY A 11 36.84 57.16 -10.73
C GLY A 11 35.80 57.55 -11.79
N ALA A 12 35.39 58.82 -11.79
CA ALA A 12 34.65 59.47 -12.88
C ALA A 12 35.67 60.19 -13.83
N THR A 13 35.39 61.02 -14.84
CA THR A 13 34.26 61.96 -15.09
C THR A 13 34.34 62.53 -16.54
N THR A 14 33.27 63.16 -17.06
CA THR A 14 33.26 64.24 -18.11
C THR A 14 33.81 63.99 -19.55
N VAL A 15 33.50 64.76 -20.62
CA VAL A 15 32.26 65.43 -21.13
C VAL A 15 32.48 65.97 -22.59
N ALA A 16 31.55 65.68 -23.54
CA ALA A 16 31.23 66.38 -24.82
C ALA A 16 32.37 66.73 -25.85
N PRO A 17 32.14 67.46 -26.98
CA PRO A 17 30.98 67.64 -27.90
C PRO A 17 31.31 67.40 -29.43
N GLY A 18 30.34 67.50 -30.38
CA GLY A 18 30.67 67.78 -31.82
C GLY A 18 29.68 67.42 -32.96
N SER A 19 29.08 68.43 -33.59
CA SER A 19 28.15 68.51 -34.76
C SER A 19 28.40 67.79 -36.12
N VAL A 20 27.33 67.13 -36.65
CA VAL A 20 26.55 67.42 -37.91
C VAL A 20 27.25 68.12 -39.11
N PRO A 21 27.22 67.57 -40.37
CA PRO A 21 26.18 67.93 -41.39
C PRO A 21 25.76 66.85 -42.43
N ALA A 22 24.75 67.16 -43.27
CA ALA A 22 24.23 66.39 -44.44
C ALA A 22 24.63 67.08 -45.79
N PRO A 23 24.19 66.70 -47.04
CA PRO A 23 22.79 66.50 -47.50
C PRO A 23 22.53 65.46 -48.66
N GLY A 24 21.26 65.31 -49.09
CA GLY A 24 20.86 64.65 -50.36
C GLY A 24 19.33 64.62 -50.65
N ARG A 25 18.89 64.90 -51.90
CA ARG A 25 17.49 64.83 -52.43
C ARG A 25 17.40 63.73 -53.54
N TRP A 26 16.27 63.24 -54.09
CA TRP A 26 15.04 63.82 -54.72
C TRP A 26 13.79 62.90 -54.48
N VAL A 27 12.48 63.22 -54.66
CA VAL A 27 11.64 64.24 -55.36
C VAL A 27 11.17 63.83 -56.78
N SER A 28 9.88 63.82 -57.21
CA SER A 28 8.52 63.85 -56.55
C SER A 28 7.37 63.60 -57.58
N SER A 29 6.25 62.94 -57.20
CA SER A 29 4.86 63.10 -57.77
C SER A 29 3.82 62.34 -56.92
N SER A 30 2.58 62.77 -56.54
CA SER A 30 1.51 63.72 -56.99
C SER A 30 0.50 63.13 -57.99
N GLY A 31 -0.85 63.13 -57.88
CA GLY A 31 -1.90 63.69 -56.96
C GLY A 31 -3.29 63.36 -57.62
N PRO A 32 -4.47 64.00 -57.36
CA PRO A 32 -4.92 64.96 -56.34
C PRO A 32 -6.32 64.58 -55.68
N ALA A 33 -7.08 65.55 -55.15
CA ALA A 33 -8.52 65.47 -54.74
C ALA A 33 -9.23 66.83 -55.09
N PRO A 34 -10.59 66.98 -55.20
CA PRO A 34 -11.51 67.03 -54.02
C PRO A 34 -13.00 66.58 -54.25
N VAL A 35 -13.88 66.87 -53.28
CA VAL A 35 -15.37 66.68 -53.16
C VAL A 35 -16.21 67.75 -53.95
N PRO A 36 -17.58 67.72 -54.13
CA PRO A 36 -18.65 67.28 -53.17
C PRO A 36 -20.05 66.77 -53.69
N SER A 37 -20.96 66.53 -52.71
CA SER A 37 -22.45 66.64 -52.68
C SER A 37 -23.44 65.51 -53.08
N ASP A 38 -24.50 65.44 -52.26
CA ASP A 38 -25.91 64.98 -52.41
C ASP A 38 -26.28 63.48 -52.54
N GLY A 39 -27.41 63.09 -51.89
CA GLY A 39 -28.00 61.72 -51.80
C GLY A 39 -29.36 61.58 -52.53
N PRO A 40 -30.31 60.66 -52.17
CA PRO A 40 -30.53 59.99 -50.88
C PRO A 40 -30.64 58.42 -50.95
N PRO A 41 -31.69 57.68 -50.48
CA PRO A 41 -31.62 56.83 -49.27
C PRO A 41 -31.87 55.30 -49.51
N PRO A 42 -32.33 54.45 -48.55
CA PRO A 42 -31.43 53.62 -47.73
C PRO A 42 -31.64 52.08 -47.78
N PRO A 43 -30.59 51.26 -47.56
CA PRO A 43 -30.68 49.81 -47.27
C PRO A 43 -30.35 49.46 -45.78
N PRO A 44 -30.41 48.17 -45.34
CA PRO A 44 -30.52 47.76 -43.92
C PRO A 44 -29.25 47.95 -43.06
N PRO A 45 -29.36 47.91 -41.71
CA PRO A 45 -28.25 48.17 -40.79
C PRO A 45 -27.19 47.03 -40.77
N PRO A 46 -25.91 47.34 -41.04
CA PRO A 46 -24.79 46.44 -40.76
C PRO A 46 -24.46 46.35 -39.26
N GLN A 47 -23.69 45.34 -38.88
CA GLN A 47 -23.30 45.09 -37.49
C GLN A 47 -22.44 46.23 -36.91
N GLN A 48 -22.70 46.61 -35.66
CA GLN A 48 -21.84 47.53 -34.93
C GLN A 48 -20.48 46.87 -34.63
N GLN A 49 -19.41 47.42 -35.19
CA GLN A 49 -18.07 47.21 -34.64
C GLN A 49 -18.03 47.85 -33.25
N GLN A 50 -18.09 47.03 -32.20
CA GLN A 50 -17.82 47.51 -30.85
C GLN A 50 -16.34 47.89 -30.75
N GLN A 51 -16.07 49.17 -30.47
CA GLN A 51 -14.76 49.56 -29.94
C GLN A 51 -14.50 48.75 -28.66
N PRO A 52 -13.26 48.31 -28.39
CA PRO A 52 -12.94 47.63 -27.15
C PRO A 52 -13.26 48.59 -25.99
N GLN A 53 -14.24 48.23 -25.16
CA GLN A 53 -14.54 49.01 -23.97
C GLN A 53 -13.27 49.05 -23.09
N PRO A 54 -12.87 50.22 -22.56
CA PRO A 54 -11.79 50.27 -21.59
C PRO A 54 -12.18 49.36 -20.42
N ALA A 55 -11.26 48.49 -20.00
CA ALA A 55 -11.52 47.55 -18.92
C ALA A 55 -12.02 48.31 -17.69
N ARG A 56 -13.17 47.90 -17.15
CA ARG A 56 -13.66 48.43 -15.87
C ARG A 56 -12.68 48.00 -14.79
N SER A 57 -11.78 48.89 -14.42
CA SER A 57 -10.97 48.79 -13.21
C SER A 57 -11.92 48.70 -12.01
N SER A 58 -12.08 47.51 -11.46
CA SER A 58 -12.98 47.25 -10.33
C SER A 58 -12.37 47.83 -9.06
N GLU A 59 -12.81 49.02 -8.68
CA GLU A 59 -12.53 49.58 -7.37
C GLU A 59 -13.10 48.66 -6.27
N GLY A 60 -12.23 48.17 -5.38
CA GLY A 60 -12.62 47.39 -4.20
C GLY A 60 -12.66 45.87 -4.40
N GLY A 61 -11.49 45.23 -4.33
CA GLY A 61 -11.38 43.78 -4.13
C GLY A 61 -11.90 43.38 -2.74
N GLN A 62 -13.18 43.00 -2.65
CA GLN A 62 -13.79 42.50 -1.42
C GLN A 62 -13.77 40.97 -1.39
N LEU A 63 -12.97 40.43 -0.47
CA LEU A 63 -12.85 38.99 -0.20
C LEU A 63 -14.23 38.36 0.01
N ARG A 64 -14.60 37.42 -0.87
CA ARG A 64 -15.93 36.81 -0.90
C ARG A 64 -16.05 35.74 0.20
N HIS A 65 -17.04 35.88 1.08
CA HIS A 65 -17.28 34.95 2.20
C HIS A 65 -18.70 34.38 2.17
N ASN A 66 -18.87 33.15 2.67
CA ASN A 66 -20.19 32.56 2.91
C ASN A 66 -20.80 33.04 4.26
N PRO A 67 -22.09 32.71 4.56
CA PRO A 67 -22.73 33.08 5.82
C PRO A 67 -22.10 32.50 7.11
N LEU A 68 -21.09 31.63 6.98
CA LEU A 68 -20.34 31.02 8.09
C LEU A 68 -18.91 31.58 8.22
N HIS A 69 -18.62 32.69 7.53
CA HIS A 69 -17.30 33.35 7.47
C HIS A 69 -16.17 32.50 6.85
N ILE A 70 -16.51 31.53 6.00
CA ILE A 70 -15.54 30.79 5.19
C ILE A 70 -15.31 31.56 3.89
N GLN A 71 -14.04 31.75 3.51
CA GLN A 71 -13.63 32.40 2.27
C GLN A 71 -13.92 31.49 1.07
N MET A 72 -14.66 32.02 0.11
CA MET A 72 -15.08 31.34 -1.13
C MET A 72 -14.24 31.83 -2.31
N LEU A 73 -14.41 31.22 -3.49
CA LEU A 73 -13.74 31.67 -4.72
C LEU A 73 -13.93 33.18 -4.95
N SER A 74 -12.86 33.81 -5.44
CA SER A 74 -12.84 35.19 -5.92
C SER A 74 -13.95 35.41 -6.96
N ARG A 75 -14.48 36.64 -7.02
CA ARG A 75 -15.65 36.95 -7.85
C ARG A 75 -15.46 36.56 -9.32
N GLY A 76 -14.30 36.89 -9.89
CA GLY A 76 -13.98 36.57 -11.29
C GLY A 76 -13.88 35.07 -11.56
N LEU A 77 -13.43 34.25 -10.60
CA LEU A 77 -13.43 32.79 -10.74
C LEU A 77 -14.84 32.19 -10.57
N HIS A 78 -15.62 32.70 -9.62
CA HIS A 78 -17.01 32.25 -9.43
C HIS A 78 -17.88 32.52 -10.67
N GLU A 79 -17.81 33.74 -11.23
CA GLU A 79 -18.56 34.13 -12.43
C GLU A 79 -18.12 33.35 -13.69
N GLN A 80 -16.84 32.93 -13.80
CA GLN A 80 -16.34 32.07 -14.89
C GLN A 80 -16.77 30.59 -14.79
N ILE A 81 -16.93 30.05 -13.58
CA ILE A 81 -17.18 28.61 -13.34
C ILE A 81 -18.67 28.30 -13.15
N PHE A 82 -19.37 29.10 -12.34
CA PHE A 82 -20.75 28.88 -11.92
C PHE A 82 -21.73 29.90 -12.54
N GLY A 83 -21.22 30.94 -13.20
CA GLY A 83 -22.02 32.00 -13.80
C GLY A 83 -22.50 33.06 -12.80
N SER A 84 -23.28 34.02 -13.30
CA SER A 84 -23.74 35.19 -12.54
C SER A 84 -24.98 34.91 -11.69
N GLY A 85 -24.83 34.09 -10.64
CA GLY A 85 -25.90 33.86 -9.66
C GLY A 85 -25.65 32.70 -8.70
N GLY A 86 -24.97 32.96 -7.58
CA GLY A 86 -24.95 32.01 -6.46
C GLY A 86 -26.24 32.09 -5.65
N GLU A 87 -26.94 30.97 -5.48
CA GLU A 87 -28.13 30.89 -4.62
C GLU A 87 -27.76 31.20 -3.16
N THR A 88 -28.47 32.13 -2.53
CA THR A 88 -28.26 32.47 -1.12
C THR A 88 -28.85 31.38 -0.22
N PRO A 89 -28.07 30.73 0.67
CA PRO A 89 -28.60 29.70 1.56
C PRO A 89 -29.68 30.28 2.49
N GLY A 90 -30.84 29.61 2.57
CA GLY A 90 -31.97 30.07 3.37
C GLY A 90 -31.64 30.21 4.86
N GLU A 91 -32.19 31.23 5.52
CA GLU A 91 -31.82 31.61 6.90
C GLU A 91 -31.91 30.46 7.91
N ALA A 92 -32.90 29.57 7.77
CA ALA A 92 -33.07 28.41 8.64
C ALA A 92 -31.93 27.36 8.47
N ALA A 93 -31.34 27.27 7.28
CA ALA A 93 -30.16 26.44 7.05
C ALA A 93 -28.92 27.06 7.70
N VAL A 94 -28.74 28.39 7.55
CA VAL A 94 -27.64 29.13 8.19
C VAL A 94 -27.72 29.05 9.72
N ARG A 95 -28.91 29.25 10.31
CA ARG A 95 -29.12 29.22 11.77
C ARG A 95 -28.77 27.86 12.38
N ARG A 96 -29.30 26.77 11.81
CA ARG A 96 -28.96 25.38 12.24
C ARG A 96 -27.46 25.09 12.13
N SER A 97 -26.78 25.65 11.13
CA SER A 97 -25.34 25.52 10.94
C SER A 97 -24.56 26.25 12.04
N ILE A 98 -24.92 27.49 12.33
CA ILE A 98 -24.30 28.29 13.42
C ILE A 98 -24.48 27.58 14.77
N GLU A 99 -25.69 27.11 15.08
CA GLU A 99 -25.96 26.36 16.31
C GLU A 99 -25.12 25.08 16.41
N HIS A 100 -24.99 24.31 15.33
CA HIS A 100 -24.17 23.10 15.30
C HIS A 100 -22.68 23.42 15.53
N LEU A 101 -22.15 24.47 14.90
CA LEU A 101 -20.76 24.92 15.10
C LEU A 101 -20.52 25.48 16.50
N GLN A 102 -21.53 26.12 17.13
CA GLN A 102 -21.48 26.55 18.53
C GLN A 102 -21.43 25.36 19.50
N ARG A 103 -22.32 24.37 19.34
CA ARG A 103 -22.36 23.13 20.16
C ARG A 103 -21.02 22.37 20.15
N HIS A 104 -20.23 22.48 19.08
CA HIS A 104 -18.92 21.83 18.94
C HIS A 104 -17.71 22.75 19.18
N GLY A 105 -17.90 24.01 19.58
CA GLY A 105 -16.84 24.95 19.96
C GLY A 105 -16.05 25.57 18.80
N LEU A 106 -16.63 25.58 17.58
CA LEU A 106 -15.96 26.01 16.34
C LEU A 106 -16.39 27.39 15.85
N TRP A 107 -17.58 27.88 16.27
CA TRP A 107 -18.07 29.20 15.89
C TRP A 107 -17.20 30.34 16.44
N GLY A 108 -17.09 31.44 15.70
CA GLY A 108 -16.35 32.65 16.12
C GLY A 108 -14.82 32.53 16.13
N GLN A 109 -14.25 31.43 15.63
CA GLN A 109 -12.80 31.23 15.58
C GLN A 109 -12.16 32.08 14.46
N PRO A 110 -11.08 32.84 14.74
CA PRO A 110 -10.48 33.74 13.75
C PRO A 110 -9.86 32.97 12.57
N ALA A 111 -10.23 33.38 11.36
CA ALA A 111 -9.57 33.03 10.11
C ALA A 111 -8.35 33.93 9.85
N THR A 112 -7.41 33.47 9.03
CA THR A 112 -6.54 34.37 8.27
C THR A 112 -7.03 34.31 6.82
N PRO A 113 -7.40 35.44 6.20
CA PRO A 113 -7.78 35.42 4.79
C PRO A 113 -6.59 35.06 3.91
N LEU A 114 -6.88 34.39 2.79
CA LEU A 114 -5.95 34.22 1.67
C LEU A 114 -6.09 35.44 0.73
N PRO A 115 -5.05 35.84 -0.02
CA PRO A 115 -5.20 36.80 -1.11
C PRO A 115 -6.22 36.30 -2.15
N ASP A 116 -6.98 37.19 -2.78
CA ASP A 116 -7.81 36.81 -3.93
C ASP A 116 -6.92 36.31 -5.10
N VAL A 117 -7.40 35.30 -5.83
CA VAL A 117 -6.74 34.82 -7.06
C VAL A 117 -7.49 35.35 -8.28
N GLU A 118 -6.79 36.12 -9.12
CA GLU A 118 -7.26 36.53 -10.44
C GLU A 118 -6.61 35.64 -11.51
N LEU A 119 -7.44 34.93 -12.26
CA LEU A 119 -7.01 34.00 -13.31
C LEU A 119 -8.05 33.96 -14.43
N ARG A 120 -7.60 33.90 -15.68
CA ARG A 120 -8.45 33.66 -16.84
C ARG A 120 -8.48 32.18 -17.13
N LEU A 121 -9.65 31.56 -17.00
CA LEU A 121 -9.83 30.14 -17.29
C LEU A 121 -10.02 29.92 -18.79
N PRO A 122 -9.55 28.79 -19.33
CA PRO A 122 -9.90 28.37 -20.70
C PRO A 122 -11.42 28.23 -20.85
N PRO A 123 -11.98 28.50 -22.05
CA PRO A 123 -13.43 28.47 -22.27
C PRO A 123 -14.00 27.07 -22.03
N LEU A 124 -14.96 26.97 -21.10
CA LEU A 124 -15.61 25.71 -20.78
C LEU A 124 -16.57 25.30 -21.91
N TYR A 125 -16.35 24.11 -22.48
CA TYR A 125 -17.27 23.50 -23.43
C TYR A 125 -18.65 23.19 -22.80
N GLY A 126 -19.72 23.83 -23.27
CA GLY A 126 -21.09 23.57 -22.81
C GLY A 126 -21.53 24.46 -21.64
N GLY A 127 -22.81 24.35 -21.26
CA GLY A 127 -23.46 25.25 -20.30
C GLY A 127 -23.38 24.83 -18.83
N SER A 128 -22.60 23.80 -18.49
CA SER A 128 -22.35 23.38 -17.09
C SER A 128 -21.09 22.52 -16.99
N LEU A 129 -20.51 22.42 -15.79
CA LEU A 129 -19.33 21.58 -15.51
C LEU A 129 -19.56 20.09 -15.85
N ASP A 130 -20.77 19.57 -15.60
CA ASP A 130 -21.14 18.21 -15.97
C ASP A 130 -21.13 18.01 -17.50
N GLN A 131 -21.69 18.96 -18.25
CA GLN A 131 -21.65 18.92 -19.71
C GLN A 131 -20.20 19.03 -20.24
N HIS A 132 -19.39 19.90 -19.64
CA HIS A 132 -17.97 20.07 -19.98
C HIS A 132 -17.17 18.78 -19.81
N PHE A 133 -17.19 18.17 -18.63
CA PHE A 133 -16.47 16.92 -18.39
C PHE A 133 -16.99 15.74 -19.21
N ARG A 134 -18.28 15.72 -19.57
CA ARG A 134 -18.81 14.73 -20.53
C ARG A 134 -18.26 14.95 -21.94
N LEU A 135 -18.24 16.20 -22.44
CA LEU A 135 -17.72 16.53 -23.77
C LEU A 135 -16.22 16.25 -23.87
N LEU A 136 -15.42 16.61 -22.85
CA LEU A 136 -13.99 16.28 -22.80
C LEU A 136 -13.75 14.77 -22.89
N ALA A 137 -14.41 14.00 -22.03
CA ALA A 137 -14.24 12.56 -22.00
C ALA A 137 -14.80 11.88 -23.26
N GLN A 138 -15.85 12.42 -23.89
CA GLN A 138 -16.32 11.95 -25.20
C GLN A 138 -15.27 12.20 -26.29
N LYS A 139 -14.72 13.43 -26.40
CA LYS A 139 -13.63 13.76 -27.34
C LYS A 139 -12.45 12.78 -27.18
N GLN A 140 -12.07 12.46 -25.94
CA GLN A 140 -10.92 11.60 -25.62
C GLN A 140 -11.20 10.08 -25.72
N SER A 141 -12.45 9.62 -25.58
CA SER A 141 -12.78 8.17 -25.58
C SER A 141 -13.51 7.67 -26.83
N LEU A 142 -14.16 8.55 -27.60
CA LEU A 142 -14.99 8.15 -28.74
C LEU A 142 -14.22 7.34 -29.80
N PRO A 143 -13.00 7.68 -30.23
CA PRO A 143 -12.29 6.89 -31.24
C PRO A 143 -11.99 5.45 -30.78
N TYR A 144 -11.71 5.27 -29.48
CA TYR A 144 -11.50 3.95 -28.87
C TYR A 144 -12.83 3.21 -28.66
N LEU A 145 -13.93 3.92 -28.37
CA LEU A 145 -15.27 3.33 -28.32
C LEU A 145 -15.75 2.88 -29.70
N GLU A 146 -15.44 3.60 -30.77
CA GLU A 146 -15.72 3.18 -32.15
C GLU A 146 -14.93 1.92 -32.51
N ALA A 147 -13.63 1.90 -32.21
CA ALA A 147 -12.78 0.73 -32.38
C ALA A 147 -13.32 -0.49 -31.59
N ALA A 148 -13.69 -0.29 -30.32
CA ALA A 148 -14.33 -1.30 -29.48
C ALA A 148 -15.67 -1.79 -30.03
N ASN A 149 -16.52 -0.90 -30.55
CA ASN A 149 -17.80 -1.25 -31.16
C ASN A 149 -17.64 -2.00 -32.48
N SER A 150 -16.58 -1.72 -33.25
CA SER A 150 -16.24 -2.50 -34.44
C SER A 150 -15.84 -3.93 -34.06
N LEU A 151 -15.04 -4.09 -33.01
CA LEU A 151 -14.62 -5.38 -32.49
C LEU A 151 -15.78 -6.17 -31.87
N LEU A 152 -16.68 -5.50 -31.13
CA LEU A 152 -17.91 -6.09 -30.57
C LEU A 152 -18.84 -6.71 -31.63
N ARG A 153 -19.01 -6.02 -32.76
CA ARG A 153 -19.96 -6.37 -33.83
C ARG A 153 -19.38 -7.32 -34.89
N ALA A 154 -18.08 -7.57 -34.85
CA ALA A 154 -17.42 -8.47 -35.79
C ALA A 154 -17.87 -9.92 -35.59
N GLN A 155 -17.87 -10.69 -36.68
CA GLN A 155 -17.77 -12.14 -36.61
C GLN A 155 -16.35 -12.51 -37.03
N PRO A 156 -15.44 -12.79 -36.08
CA PRO A 156 -14.05 -13.05 -36.40
C PRO A 156 -13.89 -14.32 -37.25
N PRO A 157 -12.85 -14.40 -38.08
CA PRO A 157 -12.62 -15.55 -38.95
C PRO A 157 -12.36 -16.85 -38.18
N PRO A 158 -12.57 -18.02 -38.80
CA PRO A 158 -12.27 -19.31 -38.18
C PRO A 158 -10.81 -19.40 -37.78
N ARG A 159 -10.54 -19.93 -36.56
CA ARG A 159 -9.19 -20.13 -36.04
C ARG A 159 -8.37 -21.04 -36.97
N PRO A 160 -7.13 -20.68 -37.34
CA PRO A 160 -6.29 -21.53 -38.19
C PRO A 160 -5.96 -22.86 -37.50
N LEU A 161 -5.86 -23.93 -38.31
CA LEU A 161 -5.58 -25.29 -37.82
C LEU A 161 -4.09 -25.50 -37.50
N SER A 162 -3.21 -24.77 -38.19
CA SER A 162 -1.76 -24.80 -38.02
C SER A 162 -1.19 -23.38 -38.03
N TRP A 163 -0.17 -23.16 -37.21
CA TRP A 163 0.51 -21.87 -37.04
C TRP A 163 1.87 -21.87 -37.73
N ALA A 164 2.33 -20.69 -38.16
CA ALA A 164 3.55 -20.54 -38.97
C ALA A 164 4.79 -20.37 -38.08
N TRP A 165 5.85 -21.10 -38.39
CA TRP A 165 7.14 -20.99 -37.74
C TRP A 165 8.02 -19.97 -38.49
N VAL A 166 7.70 -18.68 -38.35
CA VAL A 166 8.36 -17.57 -39.04
C VAL A 166 8.56 -16.42 -38.06
N GLU A 167 9.73 -15.78 -38.08
CA GLU A 167 10.04 -14.61 -37.24
C GLU A 167 9.11 -13.42 -37.55
N GLY A 168 8.62 -12.74 -36.51
CA GLY A 168 7.74 -11.57 -36.66
C GLY A 168 6.27 -11.96 -36.83
N TRP A 169 5.49 -11.04 -37.43
CA TRP A 169 4.04 -11.19 -37.55
C TRP A 169 3.63 -11.98 -38.81
N THR A 170 2.70 -12.92 -38.64
CA THR A 170 1.96 -13.59 -39.73
C THR A 170 0.47 -13.32 -39.58
N ARG A 171 -0.18 -12.85 -40.65
CA ARG A 171 -1.63 -12.67 -40.77
C ARG A 171 -2.27 -13.94 -41.35
N TYR A 172 -3.41 -14.34 -40.80
CA TYR A 172 -4.23 -15.45 -41.28
C TYR A 172 -5.59 -14.94 -41.78
N GLY A 173 -5.82 -15.06 -43.08
CA GLY A 173 -7.09 -14.68 -43.70
C GLY A 173 -8.18 -15.77 -43.58
N PRO A 174 -9.46 -15.46 -43.86
CA PRO A 174 -10.57 -16.40 -43.72
C PRO A 174 -10.45 -17.70 -44.55
N ALA A 175 -9.64 -17.69 -45.61
CA ALA A 175 -9.36 -18.84 -46.46
C ALA A 175 -8.21 -19.74 -45.94
N GLY A 176 -7.61 -19.42 -44.79
CA GLY A 176 -6.41 -20.11 -44.26
C GLY A 176 -5.10 -19.66 -44.92
N GLU A 177 -5.12 -18.59 -45.72
CA GLU A 177 -3.92 -17.93 -46.25
C GLU A 177 -3.04 -17.43 -45.09
N ALA A 178 -1.73 -17.68 -45.14
CA ALA A 178 -0.76 -17.23 -44.14
C ALA A 178 0.24 -16.26 -44.81
N VAL A 179 0.21 -14.99 -44.42
CA VAL A 179 0.98 -13.91 -45.06
C VAL A 179 1.85 -13.19 -44.01
N PRO A 180 3.18 -13.10 -44.18
CA PRO A 180 4.01 -12.32 -43.27
C PRO A 180 3.73 -10.82 -43.42
N VAL A 181 3.59 -10.11 -42.31
CA VAL A 181 3.31 -8.67 -42.25
C VAL A 181 4.28 -7.96 -41.30
N ALA A 182 4.43 -6.64 -41.42
CA ALA A 182 5.32 -5.88 -40.53
C ALA A 182 4.70 -5.60 -39.15
N ILE A 183 3.39 -5.35 -39.15
CA ILE A 183 2.51 -5.06 -38.00
C ILE A 183 1.06 -5.47 -38.40
N PRO A 184 0.13 -5.64 -37.45
CA PRO A 184 -1.30 -5.67 -37.73
C PRO A 184 -1.80 -4.36 -38.37
N GLU A 185 -2.88 -4.41 -39.15
CA GLU A 185 -3.37 -3.27 -39.95
C GLU A 185 -4.63 -2.62 -39.34
N GLU A 186 -5.32 -3.31 -38.44
CA GLU A 186 -6.60 -2.90 -37.88
C GLU A 186 -6.50 -1.96 -36.66
N ARG A 187 -7.52 -1.13 -36.48
CA ARG A 187 -7.65 -0.21 -35.35
C ARG A 187 -8.00 -0.87 -34.01
N ALA A 188 -8.40 -2.14 -34.00
CA ALA A 188 -8.88 -2.85 -32.82
C ALA A 188 -8.44 -4.32 -32.82
N LEU A 189 -7.80 -4.75 -31.74
CA LEU A 189 -7.27 -6.10 -31.57
C LEU A 189 -7.59 -6.62 -30.16
N VAL A 190 -7.84 -7.93 -30.01
CA VAL A 190 -7.56 -8.63 -28.73
C VAL A 190 -6.20 -9.29 -28.85
N PHE A 191 -5.36 -9.20 -27.82
CA PHE A 191 -3.93 -9.54 -27.83
C PHE A 191 -3.50 -10.18 -26.50
N ASP A 192 -2.58 -11.13 -26.58
CA ASP A 192 -2.02 -11.89 -25.46
C ASP A 192 -0.56 -12.28 -25.78
N VAL A 193 0.34 -12.20 -24.78
CA VAL A 193 1.79 -12.45 -24.92
C VAL A 193 2.28 -13.47 -23.89
N GLU A 194 2.91 -14.55 -24.36
CA GLU A 194 3.55 -15.55 -23.50
C GLU A 194 5.09 -15.45 -23.51
N VAL A 195 5.67 -15.73 -22.33
CA VAL A 195 7.07 -15.44 -22.00
C VAL A 195 7.71 -16.64 -21.28
N CYS A 196 8.82 -17.14 -21.82
CA CYS A 196 9.60 -18.20 -21.17
C CYS A 196 10.38 -17.66 -19.94
N LEU A 197 9.74 -17.68 -18.77
CA LEU A 197 10.26 -17.09 -17.52
C LEU A 197 11.55 -17.74 -17.01
N ALA A 198 11.89 -18.96 -17.46
CA ALA A 198 13.14 -19.62 -17.14
C ALA A 198 14.35 -19.02 -17.90
N GLU A 199 14.11 -18.42 -19.06
CA GLU A 199 15.14 -17.94 -20.01
C GLU A 199 15.21 -16.39 -20.03
N GLY A 200 14.20 -15.69 -19.47
CA GLY A 200 14.22 -14.24 -19.29
C GLY A 200 12.83 -13.60 -19.27
N THR A 201 12.77 -12.29 -19.53
CA THR A 201 11.52 -11.50 -19.62
C THR A 201 11.21 -11.05 -21.05
N CYS A 202 11.73 -11.75 -22.06
CA CYS A 202 11.54 -11.37 -23.46
C CYS A 202 10.30 -12.05 -24.05
N PRO A 203 9.48 -11.35 -24.87
CA PRO A 203 8.34 -11.97 -25.52
C PRO A 203 8.79 -13.17 -26.36
N THR A 204 8.11 -14.29 -26.17
CA THR A 204 8.45 -15.57 -26.81
C THR A 204 7.46 -15.89 -27.93
N LEU A 205 6.17 -15.77 -27.63
CA LEU A 205 5.05 -15.90 -28.56
C LEU A 205 4.00 -14.84 -28.24
N ALA A 206 3.22 -14.44 -29.25
CA ALA A 206 1.99 -13.69 -29.04
C ALA A 206 0.94 -14.05 -30.10
N VAL A 207 -0.33 -13.92 -29.73
CA VAL A 207 -1.47 -14.10 -30.64
C VAL A 207 -2.34 -12.85 -30.59
N ALA A 208 -2.90 -12.45 -31.73
CA ALA A 208 -3.95 -11.46 -31.78
C ALA A 208 -5.10 -11.90 -32.69
N ILE A 209 -6.27 -11.31 -32.44
CA ILE A 209 -7.47 -11.47 -33.28
C ILE A 209 -8.04 -10.08 -33.57
N SER A 210 -8.37 -9.85 -34.84
CA SER A 210 -8.99 -8.62 -35.33
C SER A 210 -10.41 -8.91 -35.87
N PRO A 211 -11.17 -7.88 -36.28
CA PRO A 211 -12.42 -8.07 -37.01
C PRO A 211 -12.30 -8.86 -38.33
N SER A 212 -11.10 -8.97 -38.89
CA SER A 212 -10.84 -9.43 -40.27
C SER A 212 -9.88 -10.62 -40.39
N ALA A 213 -8.98 -10.80 -39.41
CA ALA A 213 -7.89 -11.78 -39.47
C ALA A 213 -7.47 -12.28 -38.08
N TRP A 214 -6.86 -13.46 -38.05
CA TRP A 214 -6.02 -13.88 -36.91
C TRP A 214 -4.57 -13.46 -37.17
N TYR A 215 -3.79 -13.29 -36.10
CA TYR A 215 -2.38 -12.97 -36.18
C TYR A 215 -1.57 -13.81 -35.18
N SER A 216 -0.37 -14.22 -35.57
CA SER A 216 0.64 -14.73 -34.64
C SER A 216 1.94 -13.96 -34.78
N TRP A 217 2.63 -13.77 -33.66
CA TRP A 217 4.00 -13.27 -33.61
C TRP A 217 4.91 -14.32 -32.98
N CYS A 218 6.02 -14.65 -33.66
CA CYS A 218 7.05 -15.53 -33.11
C CYS A 218 8.35 -14.76 -32.89
N SER A 219 8.91 -14.89 -31.69
CA SER A 219 10.20 -14.29 -31.35
C SER A 219 11.33 -14.90 -32.16
N ARG A 220 12.26 -14.06 -32.64
CA ARG A 220 13.51 -14.51 -33.28
C ARG A 220 14.24 -15.57 -32.45
N ARG A 221 14.25 -15.41 -31.12
CA ARG A 221 14.89 -16.30 -30.16
C ARG A 221 14.28 -17.72 -30.17
N LEU A 222 13.00 -17.85 -30.50
CA LEU A 222 12.33 -19.14 -30.62
C LEU A 222 12.78 -19.87 -31.89
N VAL A 223 12.89 -19.14 -33.01
CA VAL A 223 13.21 -19.67 -34.35
C VAL A 223 14.71 -19.95 -34.53
N GLU A 224 15.61 -19.13 -33.97
CA GLU A 224 17.06 -19.22 -34.16
C GLU A 224 17.73 -20.17 -33.14
N GLU A 225 18.32 -21.27 -33.61
CA GLU A 225 18.91 -22.31 -32.74
C GLU A 225 20.08 -21.83 -31.87
N ARG A 226 20.85 -20.84 -32.36
CA ARG A 226 22.10 -20.35 -31.74
C ARG A 226 22.06 -18.87 -31.37
N TYR A 227 20.95 -18.41 -30.81
CA TYR A 227 20.84 -17.03 -30.31
C TYR A 227 21.81 -16.77 -29.14
N SER A 228 22.61 -15.72 -29.22
CA SER A 228 23.47 -15.25 -28.12
C SER A 228 22.79 -14.12 -27.34
N TRP A 229 22.82 -14.24 -26.02
CA TRP A 229 22.01 -13.40 -25.13
C TRP A 229 22.74 -12.12 -24.72
N THR A 230 22.14 -10.95 -24.98
CA THR A 230 22.41 -9.74 -24.20
C THR A 230 21.55 -9.74 -22.95
N SER A 231 22.16 -9.49 -21.78
CA SER A 231 21.46 -9.33 -20.50
C SER A 231 20.62 -8.04 -20.41
N GLN A 232 20.71 -7.19 -21.44
CA GLN A 232 20.05 -5.89 -21.53
C GLN A 232 18.99 -5.93 -22.64
N LEU A 233 17.76 -5.55 -22.29
CA LEU A 233 16.65 -5.43 -23.21
C LEU A 233 16.76 -4.16 -24.06
N SER A 234 16.54 -4.30 -25.36
CA SER A 234 16.39 -3.20 -26.29
C SER A 234 14.96 -3.18 -26.88
N PRO A 235 14.52 -2.06 -27.47
CA PRO A 235 13.30 -2.03 -28.28
C PRO A 235 13.30 -3.00 -29.47
N ALA A 236 14.45 -3.55 -29.90
CA ALA A 236 14.49 -4.57 -30.95
C ALA A 236 14.05 -5.97 -30.45
N ASP A 237 14.05 -6.20 -29.15
CA ASP A 237 13.60 -7.46 -28.51
C ASP A 237 12.08 -7.50 -28.26
N LEU A 238 11.36 -6.42 -28.60
CA LEU A 238 9.95 -6.21 -28.26
C LEU A 238 9.02 -6.30 -29.47
N ILE A 239 7.74 -6.55 -29.21
CA ILE A 239 6.72 -6.72 -30.24
C ILE A 239 6.34 -5.35 -30.84
N PRO A 240 6.49 -5.13 -32.15
CA PRO A 240 6.01 -3.92 -32.82
C PRO A 240 4.50 -4.02 -33.08
N LEU A 241 3.75 -2.93 -32.87
CA LEU A 241 2.33 -2.87 -33.24
C LEU A 241 1.96 -1.64 -34.08
N GLU A 242 2.52 -0.46 -33.80
CA GLU A 242 2.15 0.77 -34.53
C GLU A 242 3.12 1.12 -35.68
N VAL A 243 4.32 0.52 -35.71
CA VAL A 243 5.43 1.00 -36.53
C VAL A 243 6.22 -0.16 -37.19
N PRO A 244 6.40 -0.18 -38.53
CA PRO A 244 7.35 -1.10 -39.17
C PRO A 244 8.81 -0.81 -38.76
N ALA A 245 9.63 -1.83 -38.54
CA ALA A 245 11.02 -1.66 -38.11
C ALA A 245 11.91 -0.84 -39.08
N SER A 246 11.49 -0.67 -40.33
CA SER A 246 12.13 0.15 -41.36
C SER A 246 11.81 1.65 -41.29
N ALA A 247 10.81 2.08 -40.51
CA ALA A 247 10.40 3.48 -40.42
C ALA A 247 11.26 4.27 -39.42
N GLY A 248 12.26 5.00 -39.92
CA GLY A 248 13.17 5.81 -39.08
C GLY A 248 12.56 7.10 -38.51
N GLY A 249 13.13 7.61 -37.41
CA GLY A 249 12.91 8.97 -36.88
C GLY A 249 11.56 9.23 -36.17
N PRO A 250 11.54 9.57 -34.87
CA PRO A 250 10.28 9.75 -34.12
C PRO A 250 9.59 11.12 -34.30
N THR A 251 10.17 12.07 -35.04
CA THR A 251 9.91 13.53 -34.85
C THR A 251 8.76 14.14 -35.67
N GLN A 252 8.15 13.41 -36.60
CA GLN A 252 6.90 13.79 -37.29
C GLN A 252 6.15 12.51 -37.68
N ARG A 253 5.09 12.17 -36.94
CA ARG A 253 4.28 10.96 -37.15
C ARG A 253 2.83 11.21 -36.76
N ASP A 254 1.91 11.02 -37.71
CA ASP A 254 0.48 10.98 -37.45
C ASP A 254 0.11 9.63 -36.82
N TRP A 255 0.25 9.54 -35.50
CA TRP A 255 -0.16 8.37 -34.72
C TRP A 255 -1.66 8.14 -34.86
N GLN A 256 -2.06 6.94 -35.29
CA GLN A 256 -3.47 6.56 -35.36
C GLN A 256 -4.00 6.09 -34.00
N GLU A 257 -5.29 6.33 -33.75
CA GLU A 257 -5.97 5.86 -32.55
C GLU A 257 -6.34 4.38 -32.68
N GLN A 258 -5.49 3.54 -32.09
CA GLN A 258 -5.64 2.09 -31.96
C GLN A 258 -6.08 1.68 -30.54
N LEU A 259 -6.86 0.60 -30.47
CA LEU A 259 -7.29 -0.05 -29.23
C LEU A 259 -6.74 -1.48 -29.16
N VAL A 260 -6.10 -1.80 -28.03
CA VAL A 260 -5.74 -3.18 -27.68
C VAL A 260 -6.57 -3.63 -26.47
N VAL A 261 -7.20 -4.80 -26.58
CA VAL A 261 -7.95 -5.47 -25.51
C VAL A 261 -7.14 -6.68 -25.03
N GLY A 262 -7.12 -6.93 -23.73
CA GLY A 262 -6.48 -8.12 -23.17
C GLY A 262 -7.08 -8.56 -21.83
N HIS A 263 -6.44 -9.54 -21.21
CA HIS A 263 -6.77 -9.99 -19.86
C HIS A 263 -5.52 -9.89 -18.99
N ASN A 264 -5.50 -8.99 -18.01
CA ASN A 264 -4.27 -8.51 -17.37
C ASN A 264 -3.35 -7.77 -18.38
N VAL A 265 -3.95 -6.98 -19.28
CA VAL A 265 -3.30 -6.31 -20.45
C VAL A 265 -2.08 -5.46 -20.12
N CYS A 266 -1.88 -5.09 -18.85
CA CYS A 266 -0.69 -4.37 -18.39
C CYS A 266 0.58 -5.24 -18.41
N PHE A 267 0.47 -6.58 -18.44
CA PHE A 267 1.57 -7.49 -18.72
C PHE A 267 1.92 -7.51 -20.20
N ASP A 268 0.93 -7.67 -21.08
CA ASP A 268 1.11 -7.67 -22.54
C ASP A 268 1.70 -6.33 -23.01
N ARG A 269 1.19 -5.22 -22.45
CA ARG A 269 1.68 -3.85 -22.69
C ARG A 269 3.18 -3.71 -22.42
N ALA A 270 3.72 -4.39 -21.41
CA ALA A 270 5.15 -4.33 -21.10
C ALA A 270 6.01 -4.92 -22.22
N HIS A 271 5.46 -5.73 -23.13
CA HIS A 271 6.19 -6.34 -24.24
C HIS A 271 5.98 -5.60 -25.58
N ILE A 272 5.19 -4.52 -25.60
CA ILE A 272 4.93 -3.69 -26.79
C ILE A 272 6.00 -2.61 -26.93
N ARG A 273 6.65 -2.57 -28.09
CA ARG A 273 7.81 -1.71 -28.37
C ARG A 273 7.53 -0.21 -28.26
N GLU A 274 6.45 0.26 -28.89
CA GLU A 274 6.18 1.70 -29.00
C GLU A 274 5.84 2.38 -27.67
N GLN A 275 5.40 1.61 -26.66
CA GLN A 275 5.03 2.14 -25.34
C GLN A 275 6.22 2.71 -24.55
N TYR A 276 7.45 2.29 -24.90
CA TYR A 276 8.71 2.74 -24.30
C TYR A 276 9.28 4.04 -24.89
N LEU A 277 8.76 4.52 -26.03
CA LEU A 277 9.12 5.85 -26.55
C LEU A 277 8.73 6.92 -25.53
N ILE A 278 9.53 7.98 -25.35
CA ILE A 278 9.26 9.05 -24.36
C ILE A 278 7.95 9.78 -24.72
N GLN A 279 7.86 10.26 -25.97
CA GLN A 279 6.61 10.76 -26.56
C GLN A 279 5.66 9.58 -26.74
N GLY A 280 4.54 9.59 -25.99
CA GLY A 280 3.59 8.49 -25.95
C GLY A 280 2.76 8.39 -27.23
N SER A 281 2.49 7.17 -27.68
CA SER A 281 1.64 6.94 -28.86
C SER A 281 0.14 7.07 -28.54
N ARG A 282 -0.69 7.00 -29.59
CA ARG A 282 -2.16 7.07 -29.46
C ARG A 282 -2.82 5.72 -29.22
N MET A 283 -2.07 4.61 -29.14
CA MET A 283 -2.59 3.34 -28.63
C MET A 283 -3.12 3.49 -27.19
N ARG A 284 -4.27 2.88 -26.89
CA ARG A 284 -4.81 2.72 -25.53
C ARG A 284 -5.29 1.29 -25.29
N PHE A 285 -5.43 0.93 -24.01
CA PHE A 285 -5.61 -0.45 -23.56
C PHE A 285 -6.90 -0.64 -22.75
N LEU A 286 -7.62 -1.73 -23.00
CA LEU A 286 -8.76 -2.18 -22.17
C LEU A 286 -8.50 -3.56 -21.58
N ASP A 287 -8.70 -3.66 -20.26
CA ASP A 287 -8.42 -4.85 -19.48
C ASP A 287 -9.72 -5.52 -19.00
N THR A 288 -9.97 -6.75 -19.45
CA THR A 288 -11.12 -7.57 -19.00
C THR A 288 -11.00 -8.02 -17.54
N MET A 289 -9.81 -8.00 -16.93
CA MET A 289 -9.63 -8.26 -15.50
C MET A 289 -10.11 -7.05 -14.66
N SER A 290 -9.74 -5.83 -15.06
CA SER A 290 -10.20 -4.57 -14.45
C SER A 290 -11.71 -4.35 -14.64
N MET A 291 -12.25 -4.58 -15.85
CA MET A 291 -13.70 -4.51 -16.08
C MET A 291 -14.46 -5.57 -15.26
N HIS A 292 -13.96 -6.81 -15.17
CA HIS A 292 -14.53 -7.81 -14.26
C HIS A 292 -14.54 -7.35 -12.80
N MET A 293 -13.48 -6.71 -12.30
CA MET A 293 -13.43 -6.18 -10.94
C MET A 293 -14.44 -5.06 -10.67
N ALA A 294 -14.64 -4.16 -11.63
CA ALA A 294 -15.65 -3.10 -11.54
C ALA A 294 -17.09 -3.67 -11.55
N ILE A 295 -17.37 -4.68 -12.39
CA ILE A 295 -18.73 -5.24 -12.54
C ILE A 295 -19.06 -6.26 -11.44
N SER A 296 -18.16 -7.22 -11.17
CA SER A 296 -18.44 -8.43 -10.37
C SER A 296 -17.30 -8.81 -9.41
N GLY A 297 -16.40 -7.88 -9.09
CA GLY A 297 -15.25 -8.14 -8.23
C GLY A 297 -15.62 -8.46 -6.78
N LEU A 298 -14.79 -9.29 -6.13
CA LEU A 298 -14.95 -9.71 -4.73
C LEU A 298 -14.11 -8.86 -3.77
N SER A 299 -14.68 -8.49 -2.62
CA SER A 299 -13.90 -7.97 -1.49
C SER A 299 -12.89 -9.01 -0.98
N GLY A 300 -11.84 -8.58 -0.28
CA GLY A 300 -10.82 -9.50 0.25
C GLY A 300 -11.38 -10.62 1.15
N PHE A 301 -12.38 -10.30 1.97
CA PHE A 301 -13.06 -11.27 2.83
C PHE A 301 -13.98 -12.22 2.03
N GLN A 302 -14.79 -11.69 1.11
CA GLN A 302 -15.61 -12.53 0.23
C GLN A 302 -14.76 -13.45 -0.66
N ARG A 303 -13.61 -12.98 -1.15
CA ARG A 303 -12.64 -13.79 -1.91
C ARG A 303 -12.12 -14.97 -1.07
N SER A 304 -11.82 -14.75 0.22
CA SER A 304 -11.43 -15.83 1.14
C SER A 304 -12.55 -16.86 1.36
N LEU A 305 -13.80 -16.40 1.54
CA LEU A 305 -14.97 -17.27 1.67
C LEU A 305 -15.26 -18.06 0.39
N TRP A 306 -15.19 -17.42 -0.78
CA TRP A 306 -15.40 -18.02 -2.10
C TRP A 306 -14.36 -19.12 -2.38
N MET A 307 -13.09 -18.87 -2.03
CA MET A 307 -12.04 -19.90 -2.11
C MET A 307 -12.32 -21.09 -1.19
N ALA A 308 -12.78 -20.87 0.05
CA ALA A 308 -13.16 -21.94 0.96
C ALA A 308 -14.35 -22.75 0.43
N ALA A 309 -15.39 -22.07 -0.09
CA ALA A 309 -16.56 -22.71 -0.71
C ALA A 309 -16.17 -23.54 -1.95
N LYS A 310 -15.29 -23.03 -2.82
CA LYS A 310 -14.78 -23.74 -4.00
C LYS A 310 -13.95 -24.96 -3.64
N GLN A 311 -13.14 -24.89 -2.59
CA GLN A 311 -12.42 -26.06 -2.06
C GLN A 311 -13.37 -27.10 -1.45
N GLY A 312 -14.45 -26.67 -0.78
CA GLY A 312 -15.53 -27.54 -0.31
C GLY A 312 -16.25 -28.25 -1.48
N LYS A 313 -16.71 -27.49 -2.48
CA LYS A 313 -17.34 -28.02 -3.71
C LYS A 313 -16.39 -28.99 -4.45
N ARG A 314 -15.06 -28.79 -4.44
CA ARG A 314 -14.07 -29.75 -4.98
C ARG A 314 -13.90 -31.02 -4.14
N LYS A 315 -13.78 -30.93 -2.81
CA LYS A 315 -13.66 -32.12 -1.94
C LYS A 315 -14.91 -33.02 -2.01
N ALA A 316 -16.09 -32.44 -2.19
CA ALA A 316 -17.33 -33.20 -2.40
C ALA A 316 -17.40 -33.97 -3.73
N ARG A 317 -16.53 -33.70 -4.71
CA ARG A 317 -16.51 -34.35 -6.03
C ARG A 317 -15.53 -35.53 -6.15
N HIS A 318 -14.76 -35.86 -5.11
CA HIS A 318 -13.96 -37.09 -5.05
C HIS A 318 -14.60 -38.10 -4.06
N PRO A 319 -15.34 -39.12 -4.53
CA PRO A 319 -16.04 -40.07 -3.67
C PRO A 319 -15.10 -41.18 -3.13
N THR A 320 -14.03 -40.82 -2.43
CA THR A 320 -13.24 -41.79 -1.64
C THR A 320 -13.93 -42.08 -0.31
N GLN A 321 -14.53 -43.26 -0.19
CA GLN A 321 -15.22 -43.70 1.02
C GLN A 321 -14.26 -43.87 2.22
N ARG A 322 -14.15 -42.86 3.09
CA ARG A 322 -13.72 -43.05 4.50
C ARG A 322 -13.98 -41.81 5.37
N GLY A 323 -14.72 -42.01 6.47
CA GLY A 323 -14.67 -41.13 7.64
C GLY A 323 -15.73 -40.03 7.76
N GLN A 324 -16.98 -40.40 8.07
CA GLN A 324 -17.88 -39.50 8.80
C GLN A 324 -17.31 -39.26 10.22
N LYS A 325 -16.54 -38.19 10.45
CA LYS A 325 -16.19 -37.73 11.82
C LYS A 325 -16.18 -36.20 11.93
N SER A 326 -17.02 -35.73 12.85
CA SER A 326 -17.15 -34.38 13.43
C SER A 326 -16.96 -33.16 12.52
N GLN A 327 -18.08 -32.53 12.13
CA GLN A 327 -18.10 -31.08 11.97
C GLN A 327 -18.09 -30.43 13.36
N ASN A 328 -16.91 -30.16 13.92
CA ASN A 328 -16.81 -29.21 15.03
C ASN A 328 -17.20 -27.83 14.48
N LYS A 329 -18.33 -27.27 14.94
CA LYS A 329 -18.74 -25.91 14.59
C LYS A 329 -17.71 -24.90 15.11
N ALA A 330 -16.88 -24.38 14.22
CA ALA A 330 -16.20 -23.11 14.47
C ALA A 330 -17.25 -21.99 14.48
N SER A 331 -17.25 -21.16 15.52
CA SER A 331 -18.18 -20.03 15.67
C SER A 331 -17.77 -18.86 14.76
N GLY A 332 -18.08 -18.98 13.47
CA GLY A 332 -18.07 -17.86 12.52
C GLY A 332 -19.47 -17.21 12.42
N PRO A 333 -19.56 -15.95 11.95
CA PRO A 333 -20.84 -15.27 11.75
C PRO A 333 -21.72 -16.03 10.75
N VAL A 334 -23.03 -16.07 11.02
CA VAL A 334 -24.01 -16.80 10.21
C VAL A 334 -24.38 -15.97 8.97
N ILE A 335 -23.60 -16.13 7.92
CA ILE A 335 -23.87 -15.52 6.60
C ILE A 335 -25.21 -16.05 6.06
N SER A 336 -26.17 -15.15 5.89
CA SER A 336 -27.59 -15.41 5.63
C SER A 336 -27.95 -15.43 4.14
N SER A 337 -27.04 -14.99 3.28
CA SER A 337 -27.10 -15.14 1.83
C SER A 337 -25.74 -15.56 1.28
N TRP A 338 -25.77 -16.58 0.42
CA TRP A 338 -24.63 -17.01 -0.38
C TRP A 338 -24.86 -16.75 -1.87
N ASP A 339 -25.93 -16.02 -2.20
CA ASP A 339 -26.42 -15.79 -3.57
C ASP A 339 -25.37 -14.99 -4.39
N TRP A 340 -24.57 -14.17 -3.71
CA TRP A 340 -23.42 -13.46 -4.27
C TRP A 340 -22.29 -14.39 -4.79
N LEU A 341 -22.21 -15.67 -4.38
CA LEU A 341 -21.16 -16.61 -4.83
C LEU A 341 -21.25 -16.92 -6.33
N ASP A 342 -22.46 -17.04 -6.86
CA ASP A 342 -22.70 -17.58 -8.21
C ASP A 342 -22.85 -16.44 -9.25
N ILE A 343 -22.92 -15.17 -8.82
CA ILE A 343 -22.86 -13.95 -9.68
C ILE A 343 -21.45 -13.31 -9.73
N SER A 344 -20.45 -13.92 -9.10
CA SER A 344 -19.11 -13.37 -8.94
C SER A 344 -18.02 -14.45 -8.98
N SER A 345 -16.79 -14.03 -9.27
CA SER A 345 -15.65 -14.94 -9.35
C SER A 345 -14.34 -14.25 -8.94
N VAL A 346 -13.23 -14.95 -9.16
CA VAL A 346 -11.88 -14.44 -8.91
C VAL A 346 -11.18 -14.15 -10.24
N ASN A 347 -10.24 -13.22 -10.19
CA ASN A 347 -9.69 -12.46 -11.30
C ASN A 347 -9.06 -13.23 -12.49
N ASN A 348 -8.95 -14.56 -12.47
CA ASN A 348 -8.23 -15.31 -13.51
C ASN A 348 -9.14 -15.70 -14.68
N LEU A 349 -8.61 -15.61 -15.91
CA LEU A 349 -9.32 -15.81 -17.18
C LEU A 349 -10.33 -16.97 -17.15
N ALA A 350 -9.92 -18.18 -16.75
CA ALA A 350 -10.80 -19.35 -16.71
C ALA A 350 -11.99 -19.22 -15.75
N ASP A 351 -11.81 -18.56 -14.59
CA ASP A 351 -12.88 -18.32 -13.62
C ASP A 351 -13.74 -17.09 -14.00
N VAL A 352 -13.28 -16.25 -14.91
CA VAL A 352 -14.03 -15.13 -15.50
C VAL A 352 -14.84 -15.59 -16.73
N HIS A 353 -14.25 -16.41 -17.60
CA HIS A 353 -14.91 -17.07 -18.73
C HIS A 353 -16.09 -17.91 -18.28
N SER A 354 -15.86 -18.76 -17.26
CA SER A 354 -16.90 -19.59 -16.64
C SER A 354 -18.02 -18.80 -15.94
N LEU A 355 -17.87 -17.49 -15.71
CA LEU A 355 -18.89 -16.62 -15.10
C LEU A 355 -19.74 -15.89 -16.16
N TYR A 356 -19.13 -15.40 -17.24
CA TYR A 356 -19.81 -14.55 -18.23
C TYR A 356 -20.26 -15.31 -19.49
N VAL A 357 -19.51 -16.34 -19.90
CA VAL A 357 -19.78 -17.12 -21.12
C VAL A 357 -20.34 -18.49 -20.73
N GLY A 358 -19.64 -19.18 -19.82
CA GLY A 358 -19.90 -20.58 -19.48
C GLY A 358 -19.39 -21.55 -20.55
N GLY A 359 -18.85 -22.70 -20.13
CA GLY A 359 -18.23 -23.64 -21.06
C GLY A 359 -17.39 -24.71 -20.36
N PRO A 360 -16.61 -25.50 -21.12
CA PRO A 360 -15.56 -26.34 -20.55
C PRO A 360 -14.50 -25.46 -19.88
N PRO A 361 -13.87 -25.90 -18.78
CA PRO A 361 -12.84 -25.13 -18.11
C PRO A 361 -11.57 -25.02 -18.98
N LEU A 362 -11.05 -23.81 -19.17
CA LEU A 362 -9.77 -23.60 -19.85
C LEU A 362 -8.65 -24.40 -19.16
N GLU A 363 -7.87 -25.12 -19.96
CA GLU A 363 -6.77 -25.96 -19.50
C GLU A 363 -5.64 -25.11 -18.93
N LYS A 364 -4.99 -25.58 -17.85
CA LYS A 364 -3.98 -24.77 -17.12
C LYS A 364 -2.57 -25.37 -17.13
N GLU A 365 -2.42 -26.54 -17.73
CA GLU A 365 -1.16 -27.28 -17.75
C GLU A 365 -0.19 -26.83 -18.86
N PRO A 366 -0.64 -26.48 -20.10
CA PRO A 366 0.26 -25.95 -21.13
C PRO A 366 1.04 -24.70 -20.67
N ARG A 367 0.38 -23.83 -19.89
CA ARG A 367 0.98 -22.63 -19.32
C ARG A 367 2.14 -22.89 -18.34
N GLU A 368 2.22 -24.08 -17.73
CA GLU A 368 3.37 -24.39 -16.88
C GLU A 368 4.69 -24.53 -17.68
N LEU A 369 4.63 -24.78 -18.99
CA LEU A 369 5.81 -24.82 -19.86
C LEU A 369 6.45 -23.44 -20.03
N PHE A 370 5.66 -22.37 -20.15
CA PHE A 370 6.20 -20.99 -20.18
C PHE A 370 6.80 -20.58 -18.82
N VAL A 371 6.23 -21.07 -17.71
CA VAL A 371 6.64 -20.70 -16.34
C VAL A 371 7.84 -21.51 -15.82
N LYS A 372 8.00 -22.76 -16.25
CA LYS A 372 9.00 -23.71 -15.69
C LYS A 372 9.82 -24.47 -16.74
N GLY A 373 9.37 -24.52 -17.99
CA GLY A 373 10.07 -25.19 -19.08
C GLY A 373 11.16 -24.33 -19.71
N SER A 374 11.99 -24.95 -20.54
CA SER A 374 13.04 -24.29 -21.32
C SER A 374 12.55 -23.84 -22.70
N MET A 375 13.34 -23.03 -23.39
CA MET A 375 13.06 -22.65 -24.78
C MET A 375 12.98 -23.88 -25.71
N LYS A 376 13.67 -24.98 -25.38
CA LYS A 376 13.61 -26.24 -26.14
C LYS A 376 12.24 -26.92 -26.00
N ASP A 377 11.65 -26.94 -24.81
CA ASP A 377 10.35 -27.57 -24.58
C ASP A 377 9.23 -26.79 -25.29
N ILE A 378 9.38 -25.47 -25.41
CA ILE A 378 8.48 -24.60 -26.20
C ILE A 378 8.61 -24.89 -27.71
N ARG A 379 9.84 -25.08 -28.22
CA ARG A 379 10.08 -25.49 -29.63
C ARG A 379 9.41 -26.83 -29.95
N GLU A 380 9.53 -27.82 -29.07
CA GLU A 380 8.97 -29.17 -29.27
C GLU A 380 7.43 -29.19 -29.20
N ASN A 381 6.81 -28.29 -28.43
CA ASN A 381 5.35 -28.25 -28.23
C ASN A 381 4.63 -27.09 -28.96
N PHE A 382 5.31 -26.40 -29.88
CA PHE A 382 4.86 -25.13 -30.49
C PHE A 382 3.40 -25.10 -30.94
N GLN A 383 2.94 -26.07 -31.74
CA GLN A 383 1.57 -26.04 -32.28
C GLN A 383 0.50 -26.15 -31.18
N ALA A 384 0.76 -26.92 -30.12
CA ALA A 384 -0.14 -27.02 -28.97
C ALA A 384 -0.13 -25.73 -28.14
N LEU A 385 1.05 -25.12 -27.94
CA LEU A 385 1.19 -23.84 -27.23
C LEU A 385 0.54 -22.68 -27.99
N MET A 386 0.65 -22.64 -29.32
CA MET A 386 -0.06 -21.65 -30.15
C MET A 386 -1.58 -21.84 -30.13
N GLN A 387 -2.06 -23.08 -30.15
CA GLN A 387 -3.49 -23.38 -29.98
C GLN A 387 -4.00 -22.98 -28.58
N TYR A 388 -3.18 -23.13 -27.53
CA TYR A 388 -3.44 -22.62 -26.19
C TYR A 388 -3.55 -21.09 -26.16
N CYS A 389 -2.54 -20.36 -26.65
CA CYS A 389 -2.56 -18.88 -26.68
C CYS A 389 -3.78 -18.35 -27.47
N ALA A 390 -4.09 -18.96 -28.62
CA ALA A 390 -5.27 -18.62 -29.40
C ALA A 390 -6.60 -18.96 -28.71
N GLN A 391 -6.63 -19.93 -27.79
CA GLN A 391 -7.81 -20.25 -26.99
C GLN A 391 -8.03 -19.23 -25.87
N ASP A 392 -6.95 -18.72 -25.26
CA ASP A 392 -7.02 -17.66 -24.23
C ASP A 392 -7.34 -16.27 -24.85
N VAL A 393 -6.83 -15.96 -26.05
CA VAL A 393 -7.26 -14.80 -26.85
C VAL A 393 -8.75 -14.90 -27.22
N TRP A 394 -9.22 -16.07 -27.65
CA TRP A 394 -10.64 -16.30 -27.96
C TRP A 394 -11.53 -16.13 -26.72
N ALA A 395 -11.14 -16.74 -25.60
CA ALA A 395 -11.86 -16.59 -24.33
C ALA A 395 -11.92 -15.13 -23.88
N THR A 396 -10.83 -14.36 -24.09
CA THR A 396 -10.78 -12.93 -23.80
C THR A 396 -11.71 -12.12 -24.71
N TYR A 397 -11.83 -12.47 -26.00
CA TYR A 397 -12.80 -11.87 -26.93
C TYR A 397 -14.25 -12.13 -26.50
N GLU A 398 -14.63 -13.37 -26.19
CA GLU A 398 -15.99 -13.71 -25.72
C GLU A 398 -16.33 -12.99 -24.40
N ILE A 399 -15.37 -12.92 -23.46
CA ILE A 399 -15.50 -12.16 -22.22
C ILE A 399 -15.70 -10.67 -22.50
N PHE A 400 -14.91 -10.09 -23.40
CA PHE A 400 -15.00 -8.67 -23.77
C PHE A 400 -16.37 -8.33 -24.35
N GLN A 401 -16.93 -9.20 -25.20
CA GLN A 401 -18.26 -9.02 -25.76
C GLN A 401 -19.36 -8.91 -24.70
N GLN A 402 -19.29 -9.73 -23.64
CA GLN A 402 -20.24 -9.67 -22.53
C GLN A 402 -19.95 -8.51 -21.55
N GLN A 403 -18.68 -8.19 -21.30
CA GLN A 403 -18.30 -7.23 -20.28
C GLN A 403 -18.46 -5.77 -20.68
N LEU A 404 -18.12 -5.37 -21.91
CA LEU A 404 -18.10 -3.94 -22.27
C LEU A 404 -19.49 -3.27 -22.17
N PRO A 405 -20.61 -3.90 -22.62
CA PRO A 405 -21.94 -3.34 -22.40
C PRO A 405 -22.29 -3.21 -20.90
N LEU A 406 -21.98 -4.22 -20.09
CA LEU A 406 -22.21 -4.22 -18.64
C LEU A 406 -21.34 -3.18 -17.91
N PHE A 407 -20.11 -2.95 -18.38
CA PHE A 407 -19.24 -1.92 -17.84
C PHE A 407 -19.82 -0.52 -18.08
N LEU A 408 -20.29 -0.24 -19.30
CA LEU A 408 -20.89 1.04 -19.65
C LEU A 408 -22.24 1.29 -18.93
N GLU A 409 -23.03 0.24 -18.69
CA GLU A 409 -24.26 0.36 -17.88
C GLU A 409 -23.98 0.69 -16.41
N ARG A 410 -22.91 0.11 -15.84
CA ARG A 410 -22.52 0.34 -14.43
C ARG A 410 -21.64 1.56 -14.23
N CYS A 411 -20.93 2.03 -15.26
CA CYS A 411 -20.14 3.26 -15.26
C CYS A 411 -20.65 4.21 -16.37
N PRO A 412 -21.83 4.82 -16.21
CA PRO A 412 -22.52 5.54 -17.28
C PRO A 412 -21.88 6.87 -17.69
N HIS A 413 -20.89 7.36 -16.94
CA HIS A 413 -20.21 8.62 -17.24
C HIS A 413 -18.91 8.39 -18.02
N PRO A 414 -18.71 9.04 -19.19
CA PRO A 414 -17.59 8.75 -20.09
C PRO A 414 -16.21 9.04 -19.46
N VAL A 415 -16.13 9.95 -18.49
CA VAL A 415 -14.91 10.26 -17.70
C VAL A 415 -14.29 9.00 -17.10
N THR A 416 -15.09 8.04 -16.61
CA THR A 416 -14.57 6.82 -15.99
C THR A 416 -13.81 5.96 -17.00
N LEU A 417 -14.29 5.88 -18.24
CA LEU A 417 -13.58 5.18 -19.32
C LEU A 417 -12.34 5.96 -19.77
N ALA A 418 -12.47 7.26 -20.03
CA ALA A 418 -11.36 8.10 -20.48
C ALA A 418 -10.19 8.14 -19.45
N GLY A 419 -10.52 8.26 -18.17
CA GLY A 419 -9.54 8.20 -17.07
C GLY A 419 -8.88 6.83 -16.93
N MET A 420 -9.61 5.73 -17.09
CA MET A 420 -9.02 4.38 -17.09
C MET A 420 -8.09 4.14 -18.28
N LEU A 421 -8.46 4.60 -19.48
CA LEU A 421 -7.62 4.52 -20.68
C LEU A 421 -6.28 5.26 -20.47
N GLU A 422 -6.31 6.47 -19.92
CA GLU A 422 -5.09 7.27 -19.69
C GLU A 422 -4.25 6.74 -18.51
N MET A 423 -4.89 6.25 -17.45
CA MET A 423 -4.21 5.61 -16.32
C MET A 423 -3.45 4.33 -16.73
N GLY A 424 -3.91 3.64 -17.78
CA GLY A 424 -3.27 2.44 -18.33
C GLY A 424 -1.95 2.69 -19.08
N VAL A 425 -1.66 3.93 -19.50
CA VAL A 425 -0.44 4.26 -20.30
C VAL A 425 0.71 4.88 -19.50
N SER A 426 0.72 4.65 -18.18
CA SER A 426 1.78 5.03 -17.24
C SER A 426 3.20 4.67 -17.71
N TYR A 427 4.18 5.48 -17.30
CA TYR A 427 5.54 5.47 -17.84
C TYR A 427 6.52 6.06 -16.82
N LEU A 428 7.54 5.28 -16.43
CA LEU A 428 8.60 5.74 -15.52
C LEU A 428 9.94 5.78 -16.27
N PRO A 429 10.51 6.95 -16.58
CA PRO A 429 11.85 7.03 -17.15
C PRO A 429 12.90 6.66 -16.09
N VAL A 430 13.95 5.96 -16.52
CA VAL A 430 15.10 5.61 -15.71
C VAL A 430 16.38 5.81 -16.52
N ASN A 431 17.52 5.86 -15.83
CA ASN A 431 18.84 5.90 -16.45
C ASN A 431 19.77 4.89 -15.77
N GLN A 432 21.05 4.89 -16.12
CA GLN A 432 22.09 4.03 -15.55
C GLN A 432 22.18 4.01 -14.02
N ASN A 433 21.65 5.03 -13.33
CA ASN A 433 21.55 5.03 -11.87
C ASN A 433 20.66 3.91 -11.31
N TRP A 434 19.75 3.33 -12.11
CA TRP A 434 18.91 2.22 -11.69
C TRP A 434 19.71 0.94 -11.36
N GLU A 435 20.58 0.50 -12.28
CA GLU A 435 21.46 -0.66 -12.05
C GLU A 435 22.45 -0.38 -10.92
N ARG A 436 22.97 0.84 -10.86
CA ARG A 436 23.85 1.31 -9.78
C ARG A 436 23.15 1.23 -8.41
N TYR A 437 21.91 1.70 -8.31
CA TYR A 437 21.10 1.63 -7.09
C TYR A 437 20.80 0.19 -6.68
N LEU A 438 20.45 -0.70 -7.63
CA LEU A 438 20.24 -2.12 -7.35
C LEU A 438 21.50 -2.75 -6.76
N ALA A 439 22.68 -2.46 -7.33
CA ALA A 439 23.96 -2.96 -6.83
C ALA A 439 24.35 -2.35 -5.48
N GLU A 440 24.30 -1.01 -5.32
CA GLU A 440 24.63 -0.33 -4.06
C GLU A 440 23.70 -0.77 -2.92
N ALA A 441 22.38 -0.87 -3.15
CA ALA A 441 21.42 -1.31 -2.13
C ALA A 441 21.53 -2.81 -1.78
N GLN A 442 21.86 -3.68 -2.75
CA GLN A 442 22.13 -5.09 -2.47
C GLN A 442 23.45 -5.27 -1.70
N ASN A 443 24.52 -4.58 -2.09
CA ASN A 443 25.81 -4.63 -1.41
C ASN A 443 25.67 -4.14 0.04
N THR A 444 25.07 -2.98 0.28
CA THR A 444 24.81 -2.47 1.64
C THR A 444 23.91 -3.41 2.45
N TYR A 445 22.94 -4.09 1.82
CA TYR A 445 22.16 -5.13 2.50
C TYR A 445 23.02 -6.33 2.92
N GLU A 446 23.96 -6.78 2.09
CA GLU A 446 24.84 -7.92 2.38
C GLU A 446 25.92 -7.56 3.42
N GLU A 447 26.52 -6.37 3.32
CA GLU A 447 27.43 -5.79 4.33
C GLU A 447 26.76 -5.73 5.71
N LEU A 448 25.54 -5.19 5.79
CA LEU A 448 24.76 -5.10 7.02
C LEU A 448 24.36 -6.49 7.54
N GLN A 449 23.96 -7.42 6.66
CA GLN A 449 23.70 -8.82 7.06
C GLN A 449 24.96 -9.49 7.64
N TRP A 450 26.14 -9.19 7.10
CA TRP A 450 27.41 -9.71 7.60
C TRP A 450 27.84 -9.06 8.92
N GLU A 451 27.71 -7.73 9.05
CA GLU A 451 27.92 -6.99 10.31
C GLU A 451 27.03 -7.56 11.42
N MET A 452 25.72 -7.70 11.16
CA MET A 452 24.76 -8.24 12.11
C MET A 452 25.07 -9.70 12.48
N LYS A 453 25.42 -10.55 11.50
CA LYS A 453 25.87 -11.93 11.78
C LYS A 453 27.10 -11.94 12.68
N LYS A 454 28.07 -11.05 12.44
CA LYS A 454 29.26 -10.91 13.28
C LYS A 454 28.90 -10.48 14.71
N SER A 455 28.10 -9.42 14.88
CA SER A 455 27.65 -8.98 16.21
C SER A 455 26.89 -10.08 16.98
N LEU A 456 26.12 -10.91 16.28
CA LEU A 456 25.45 -12.07 16.88
C LEU A 456 26.42 -13.20 17.23
N MET A 457 27.44 -13.45 16.41
CA MET A 457 28.52 -14.41 16.73
C MET A 457 29.33 -13.94 17.94
N ASP A 458 29.67 -12.65 18.01
CA ASP A 458 30.40 -12.06 19.14
C ASP A 458 29.60 -12.22 20.45
N LEU A 459 28.29 -11.91 20.45
CA LEU A 459 27.39 -12.16 21.59
C LEU A 459 27.32 -13.65 21.99
N ALA A 460 27.35 -14.58 21.03
CA ALA A 460 27.36 -16.01 21.30
C ALA A 460 28.72 -16.50 21.86
N ASN A 461 29.82 -15.88 21.44
CA ASN A 461 31.17 -16.14 21.96
C ASN A 461 31.29 -15.64 23.42
N ASP A 462 30.80 -14.42 23.69
CA ASP A 462 30.77 -13.83 25.03
C ASP A 462 29.85 -14.60 25.98
N ALA A 463 28.68 -15.02 25.51
CA ALA A 463 27.79 -15.91 26.28
C ALA A 463 28.50 -17.21 26.67
N CYS A 464 29.29 -17.84 25.79
CA CYS A 464 30.06 -19.04 26.13
C CYS A 464 31.06 -18.84 27.28
N GLN A 465 31.54 -17.62 27.53
CA GLN A 465 32.40 -17.33 28.69
C GLN A 465 31.67 -17.53 30.03
N LEU A 466 30.33 -17.42 30.07
CA LEU A 466 29.51 -17.64 31.27
C LEU A 466 29.50 -19.10 31.77
N LEU A 467 30.01 -20.04 30.97
CA LEU A 467 30.31 -21.40 31.43
C LEU A 467 31.39 -21.40 32.53
N SER A 468 32.34 -20.44 32.49
CA SER A 468 33.35 -20.29 33.54
C SER A 468 32.71 -19.80 34.84
N GLY A 469 32.91 -20.57 35.92
CA GLY A 469 32.29 -20.32 37.22
C GLY A 469 30.77 -20.52 37.26
N GLU A 470 30.17 -21.21 36.28
CA GLU A 470 28.72 -21.45 36.18
C GLU A 470 27.82 -20.20 36.18
N ARG A 471 28.38 -19.04 35.82
CA ARG A 471 27.71 -17.72 35.88
C ARG A 471 26.41 -17.65 35.08
N TYR A 472 26.24 -18.52 34.08
CA TYR A 472 24.98 -18.65 33.33
C TYR A 472 23.76 -18.96 34.21
N LYS A 473 23.93 -19.52 35.41
CA LYS A 473 22.83 -19.81 36.36
C LYS A 473 22.21 -18.55 36.97
N GLU A 474 22.94 -17.44 36.98
CA GLU A 474 22.48 -16.13 37.47
C GLU A 474 21.90 -15.24 36.36
N ASP A 475 22.10 -15.62 35.09
CA ASP A 475 21.67 -14.83 33.93
C ASP A 475 20.15 -14.98 33.66
N PRO A 476 19.38 -13.87 33.55
CA PRO A 476 17.93 -13.94 33.33
C PRO A 476 17.45 -14.60 32.03
N TRP A 477 18.28 -14.69 30.98
CA TRP A 477 17.90 -15.12 29.63
C TRP A 477 18.50 -16.47 29.22
N LEU A 478 19.67 -16.83 29.77
CA LEU A 478 20.50 -17.95 29.30
C LEU A 478 20.52 -19.16 30.25
N TRP A 479 19.94 -19.04 31.45
CA TRP A 479 19.92 -20.10 32.49
C TRP A 479 19.25 -21.42 32.06
N ASP A 480 18.34 -21.38 31.08
CA ASP A 480 17.52 -22.50 30.60
C ASP A 480 18.03 -23.13 29.29
N LEU A 481 19.28 -22.86 28.89
CA LEU A 481 19.92 -23.42 27.69
C LEU A 481 20.70 -24.71 27.98
N GLU A 482 20.98 -25.49 26.92
CA GLU A 482 21.77 -26.73 27.00
C GLU A 482 23.28 -26.46 27.21
N TRP A 483 23.68 -26.24 28.47
CA TRP A 483 25.07 -25.97 28.85
C TRP A 483 25.98 -27.21 28.89
N ASP A 484 25.42 -28.41 28.70
CA ASP A 484 26.16 -29.68 28.81
C ASP A 484 27.37 -29.79 27.86
N LEU A 485 28.51 -30.19 28.45
CA LEU A 485 29.73 -30.51 27.72
C LEU A 485 29.73 -31.95 27.22
N GLN A 486 30.42 -32.18 26.10
CA GLN A 486 30.54 -33.53 25.55
C GLN A 486 31.60 -34.34 26.30
N GLU A 487 31.19 -35.43 26.94
CA GLU A 487 32.12 -36.36 27.61
C GLU A 487 33.21 -36.89 26.67
N PHE A 488 34.47 -36.82 27.09
CA PHE A 488 35.59 -37.43 26.38
C PHE A 488 35.59 -38.95 26.54
N LYS A 489 35.30 -39.68 25.46
CA LYS A 489 35.36 -41.15 25.44
C LYS A 489 36.63 -41.59 24.71
N GLN A 490 37.69 -41.84 25.49
CA GLN A 490 38.98 -42.35 25.03
C GLN A 490 38.86 -43.66 24.24
N LYS A 491 39.86 -43.97 23.41
CA LYS A 491 39.99 -45.28 22.78
C LYS A 491 40.30 -46.35 23.83
N LYS A 492 39.30 -47.15 24.24
CA LYS A 492 39.59 -48.41 24.95
C LYS A 492 40.47 -49.28 24.04
N ALA A 493 41.64 -49.69 24.55
CA ALA A 493 42.61 -50.52 23.84
C ALA A 493 41.91 -51.74 23.20
N LYS A 494 42.15 -51.96 21.90
CA LYS A 494 41.58 -53.11 21.19
C LYS A 494 42.31 -54.39 21.64
N LYS A 495 41.62 -55.26 22.38
CA LYS A 495 42.05 -56.68 22.51
C LYS A 495 42.19 -57.26 21.10
N VAL A 496 43.42 -57.56 20.71
CA VAL A 496 43.74 -58.16 19.40
C VAL A 496 43.17 -59.58 19.36
N LYS A 497 42.03 -59.77 18.70
CA LYS A 497 41.58 -61.09 18.27
C LYS A 497 42.17 -61.39 16.89
N ARG A 498 42.98 -62.45 16.83
CA ARG A 498 43.75 -62.92 15.67
C ARG A 498 42.91 -63.89 14.85
N LYS A 499 42.79 -63.64 13.53
CA LYS A 499 42.26 -64.45 12.39
C LYS A 499 41.62 -63.50 11.38
N GLU A 500 41.70 -63.67 10.06
CA GLU A 500 42.56 -64.48 9.18
C GLU A 500 42.52 -63.80 7.78
N PRO A 501 43.51 -63.97 6.88
CA PRO A 501 43.61 -63.14 5.68
C PRO A 501 42.66 -63.58 4.57
N THR A 502 41.97 -62.63 3.95
CA THR A 502 41.32 -62.78 2.63
C THR A 502 41.60 -61.54 1.79
N ALA A 503 42.12 -61.74 0.58
CA ALA A 503 42.55 -60.66 -0.31
C ALA A 503 41.52 -60.39 -1.40
N ALA A 504 41.16 -59.12 -1.60
CA ALA A 504 40.33 -58.66 -2.71
C ALA A 504 40.53 -57.14 -2.95
N SER A 505 41.77 -56.73 -3.25
CA SER A 505 42.06 -55.35 -3.65
C SER A 505 41.56 -55.06 -5.07
N LYS A 506 40.59 -54.15 -5.20
CA LYS A 506 40.31 -53.44 -6.45
C LYS A 506 40.71 -51.98 -6.30
N LEU A 507 41.87 -51.64 -6.84
CA LEU A 507 42.25 -50.26 -7.15
C LEU A 507 41.82 -49.97 -8.59
N PRO A 508 41.10 -48.87 -8.86
CA PRO A 508 41.27 -48.13 -10.10
C PRO A 508 42.69 -47.55 -10.13
N ILE A 509 43.37 -47.65 -11.27
CA ILE A 509 44.70 -47.08 -11.52
C ILE A 509 44.54 -45.94 -12.54
N GLU A 510 45.56 -45.09 -12.63
CA GLU A 510 45.89 -44.07 -13.65
C GLU A 510 45.79 -42.63 -13.08
N ARG A 511 46.90 -41.85 -12.95
CA ARG A 511 47.98 -41.41 -13.88
C ARG A 511 47.56 -40.15 -14.68
N ALA A 512 48.46 -39.23 -15.04
CA ALA A 512 49.81 -38.88 -14.55
C ALA A 512 50.29 -37.57 -15.24
N GLY A 513 51.27 -36.88 -14.64
CA GLY A 513 52.00 -35.74 -15.24
C GLY A 513 51.22 -34.40 -15.19
N ASP A 514 51.86 -33.23 -15.20
CA ASP A 514 53.30 -32.89 -15.17
C ASP A 514 53.42 -31.48 -14.51
N PRO A 515 54.59 -30.92 -14.11
CA PRO A 515 55.79 -30.81 -14.95
C PRO A 515 57.16 -30.94 -14.22
N LYS A 516 58.20 -30.55 -14.98
CA LYS A 516 59.64 -30.76 -14.83
C LYS A 516 60.42 -29.89 -13.83
N ASP A 517 61.53 -30.50 -13.39
CA ASP A 517 62.90 -29.97 -13.24
C ASP A 517 63.15 -28.65 -12.51
N GLN A 518 63.75 -28.75 -11.31
CA GLN A 518 64.87 -27.89 -10.89
C GLN A 518 65.81 -28.66 -9.95
N GLU A 519 67.12 -28.49 -10.13
CA GLU A 519 68.15 -29.31 -9.48
C GLU A 519 68.67 -28.68 -8.17
N ASP A 520 68.94 -29.54 -7.18
CA ASP A 520 69.96 -29.51 -6.10
C ASP A 520 70.30 -28.17 -5.37
N PRO A 521 70.46 -28.22 -4.03
CA PRO A 521 71.73 -28.73 -3.51
C PRO A 521 71.58 -29.87 -2.49
N GLY A 522 72.50 -30.84 -2.57
CA GLY A 522 72.46 -32.11 -1.84
C GLY A 522 72.56 -32.03 -0.31
N PRO A 523 72.30 -33.17 0.38
CA PRO A 523 72.05 -33.21 1.81
C PRO A 523 73.32 -32.99 2.67
N PRO A 524 73.16 -32.56 3.94
CA PRO A 524 74.21 -32.63 4.94
C PRO A 524 74.56 -34.10 5.28
N SER A 525 75.72 -34.31 5.90
CA SER A 525 76.27 -35.65 6.25
C SER A 525 75.23 -36.59 6.87
N GLU A 526 75.21 -37.84 6.39
CA GLU A 526 74.32 -38.93 6.86
C GLU A 526 74.38 -39.12 8.39
N GLU A 527 75.51 -38.83 9.02
CA GLU A 527 75.69 -38.91 10.48
C GLU A 527 74.84 -37.89 11.25
N GLU A 528 74.65 -36.68 10.72
CA GLU A 528 73.78 -35.66 11.29
C GLU A 528 72.30 -35.91 10.96
N GLU A 529 72.00 -36.48 9.80
CA GLU A 529 70.64 -36.85 9.43
C GLU A 529 70.15 -38.03 10.27
N VAL A 530 70.96 -39.07 10.47
CA VAL A 530 70.63 -40.20 11.35
C VAL A 530 70.34 -39.73 12.78
N GLN A 531 71.09 -38.78 13.34
CA GLN A 531 70.82 -38.30 14.70
C GLN A 531 69.57 -37.41 14.82
N ARG A 532 69.27 -36.59 13.79
CA ARG A 532 68.00 -35.88 13.69
C ARG A 532 66.83 -36.85 13.48
N ASP A 533 66.99 -37.88 12.67
CA ASP A 533 65.94 -38.84 12.39
C ASP A 533 65.74 -39.80 13.57
N VAL A 534 66.77 -40.15 14.35
CA VAL A 534 66.60 -40.87 15.63
C VAL A 534 65.84 -40.02 16.66
N THR A 535 66.14 -38.73 16.79
CA THR A 535 65.40 -37.84 17.72
C THR A 535 63.99 -37.51 17.22
N ALA A 536 63.80 -37.34 15.91
CA ALA A 536 62.48 -37.18 15.28
C ALA A 536 61.65 -38.46 15.42
N ARG A 537 62.22 -39.64 15.13
CA ARG A 537 61.56 -40.94 15.33
C ARG A 537 61.24 -41.17 16.80
N ALA A 538 62.12 -40.86 17.75
CA ALA A 538 61.83 -40.97 19.19
C ALA A 538 60.68 -40.03 19.62
N CYS A 539 60.66 -38.79 19.14
CA CYS A 539 59.56 -37.85 19.37
C CYS A 539 58.26 -38.34 18.71
N LEU A 540 58.34 -38.89 17.50
CA LEU A 540 57.21 -39.44 16.75
C LEU A 540 56.70 -40.77 17.34
N GLU A 541 57.55 -41.55 18.00
CA GLU A 541 57.15 -42.70 18.83
C GLU A 541 56.52 -42.27 20.16
N HIS A 542 56.98 -41.19 20.79
CA HIS A 542 56.31 -40.58 21.93
C HIS A 542 54.91 -40.03 21.54
N LEU A 543 54.78 -39.45 20.33
CA LEU A 543 53.51 -39.02 19.74
C LEU A 543 52.62 -40.22 19.30
N LYS A 544 53.20 -41.34 18.84
CA LYS A 544 52.47 -42.60 18.65
C LYS A 544 51.99 -43.20 19.98
N GLY A 545 52.77 -43.09 21.05
CA GLY A 545 52.37 -43.51 22.40
C GLY A 545 51.15 -42.74 22.91
N THR A 546 51.12 -41.42 22.68
CA THR A 546 49.94 -40.58 22.97
C THR A 546 48.79 -40.74 21.96
N ALA A 547 48.93 -41.54 20.90
CA ALA A 547 47.82 -41.86 19.99
C ALA A 547 46.73 -42.76 20.60
N GLU A 548 47.03 -43.47 21.71
CA GLU A 548 46.04 -44.16 22.55
C GLU A 548 45.22 -43.15 23.39
N SER A 549 45.80 -42.02 23.78
CA SER A 549 45.14 -40.94 24.51
C SER A 549 44.09 -40.19 23.68
N LEU A 550 44.15 -40.31 22.35
CA LEU A 550 43.24 -39.63 21.42
C LEU A 550 41.77 -40.10 21.59
N PRO A 551 40.77 -39.19 21.42
CA PRO A 551 39.35 -39.54 21.43
C PRO A 551 38.97 -40.67 20.46
N LYS A 552 37.96 -41.47 20.84
CA LYS A 552 37.46 -42.61 20.03
C LYS A 552 36.80 -42.18 18.70
N ARG A 553 36.33 -40.94 18.62
CA ARG A 553 35.89 -40.23 17.41
C ARG A 553 36.36 -38.77 17.54
N PRO A 554 36.68 -38.06 16.43
CA PRO A 554 36.78 -36.61 16.50
C PRO A 554 35.46 -36.03 17.03
N GLN A 555 35.55 -35.12 17.98
CA GLN A 555 34.40 -34.44 18.59
C GLN A 555 34.27 -33.05 17.98
N HIS A 556 33.03 -32.64 17.70
CA HIS A 556 32.74 -31.32 17.13
C HIS A 556 32.83 -30.27 18.23
N LEU A 557 33.81 -29.36 18.10
CA LEU A 557 34.12 -28.27 19.03
C LEU A 557 34.13 -28.70 20.51
N PRO A 558 35.14 -29.47 20.96
CA PRO A 558 35.28 -29.86 22.36
C PRO A 558 35.28 -28.66 23.32
N GLY A 559 34.84 -28.88 24.56
CA GLY A 559 34.80 -27.84 25.59
C GLY A 559 33.69 -26.78 25.45
N HIS A 560 32.87 -26.83 24.39
CA HIS A 560 31.77 -25.89 24.16
C HIS A 560 30.40 -26.49 24.57
N PRO A 561 29.42 -25.68 25.03
CA PRO A 561 28.11 -26.16 25.45
C PRO A 561 27.28 -26.72 24.29
N GLY A 562 26.28 -27.54 24.62
CA GLY A 562 25.39 -28.20 23.66
C GLY A 562 24.64 -27.22 22.76
N TRP A 563 24.18 -26.07 23.28
CA TRP A 563 23.49 -25.06 22.49
C TRP A 563 24.42 -24.40 21.45
N TYR A 564 25.63 -24.03 21.82
CA TYR A 564 26.59 -23.35 20.93
C TYR A 564 27.07 -24.26 19.81
N ARG A 565 27.34 -25.54 20.10
CA ARG A 565 27.75 -26.53 19.08
C ARG A 565 26.69 -26.71 17.99
N LYS A 566 25.40 -26.48 18.25
CA LYS A 566 24.33 -26.51 17.24
C LYS A 566 24.32 -25.28 16.31
N LEU A 567 25.08 -24.23 16.63
CA LEU A 567 25.17 -23.00 15.84
C LEU A 567 26.39 -22.97 14.89
N CYS A 568 27.28 -23.95 14.99
CA CYS A 568 28.47 -24.05 14.15
C CYS A 568 28.26 -25.13 13.06
N PRO A 569 28.68 -24.91 11.80
CA PRO A 569 28.79 -25.99 10.82
C PRO A 569 29.73 -27.09 11.33
N ARG A 570 29.65 -28.30 10.77
CA ARG A 570 30.58 -29.37 11.15
C ARG A 570 31.98 -29.12 10.56
N LEU A 571 33.03 -29.66 11.18
CA LEU A 571 34.40 -29.49 10.67
C LEU A 571 34.67 -30.23 9.34
N ASP A 572 33.78 -31.14 8.95
CA ASP A 572 33.75 -31.87 7.67
C ASP A 572 32.87 -31.19 6.60
N ASP A 573 32.31 -30.02 6.89
CA ASP A 573 31.42 -29.26 5.99
C ASP A 573 32.22 -28.20 5.18
N PRO A 574 32.10 -28.12 3.84
CA PRO A 574 32.71 -27.06 3.05
C PRO A 574 32.29 -25.63 3.44
N ALA A 575 31.15 -25.47 4.13
CA ALA A 575 30.70 -24.20 4.69
C ALA A 575 31.26 -23.89 6.09
N TRP A 576 32.25 -24.65 6.59
CA TRP A 576 32.83 -24.42 7.90
C TRP A 576 33.59 -23.10 7.99
N THR A 577 33.25 -22.33 9.02
CA THR A 577 33.93 -21.09 9.41
C THR A 577 34.15 -21.08 10.92
N PRO A 578 35.22 -20.44 11.45
CA PRO A 578 35.36 -20.23 12.89
C PRO A 578 34.15 -19.47 13.47
N GLY A 579 33.59 -19.98 14.57
CA GLY A 579 32.46 -19.36 15.29
C GLY A 579 31.07 -19.88 14.87
N PRO A 580 30.01 -19.40 15.54
CA PRO A 580 28.63 -19.90 15.40
C PRO A 580 27.89 -19.32 14.18
N SER A 581 28.40 -19.58 12.98
CA SER A 581 27.96 -18.93 11.74
C SER A 581 26.57 -19.33 11.20
N LEU A 582 25.93 -20.37 11.75
CA LEU A 582 24.53 -20.71 11.45
C LEU A 582 23.52 -19.81 12.19
N LEU A 583 23.99 -18.98 13.14
CA LEU A 583 23.15 -18.12 13.96
C LEU A 583 22.37 -17.09 13.12
N SER A 584 21.06 -16.99 13.36
CA SER A 584 20.19 -16.04 12.65
C SER A 584 19.02 -15.57 13.49
N LEU A 585 18.40 -14.44 13.13
CA LEU A 585 17.23 -13.86 13.81
C LEU A 585 15.99 -14.78 13.85
N GLN A 586 15.95 -15.86 13.06
CA GLN A 586 14.85 -16.83 13.10
C GLN A 586 15.01 -17.87 14.23
N MET A 587 16.20 -17.99 14.83
CA MET A 587 16.47 -18.99 15.87
C MET A 587 15.96 -18.52 17.24
N ARG A 588 15.38 -19.44 18.02
CA ARG A 588 14.83 -19.15 19.36
C ARG A 588 15.89 -18.68 20.38
N VAL A 589 17.17 -18.97 20.14
CA VAL A 589 18.28 -18.55 21.02
C VAL A 589 18.65 -17.07 20.83
N THR A 590 18.37 -16.49 19.66
CA THR A 590 18.86 -15.15 19.29
C THR A 590 18.29 -14.02 20.15
N PRO A 591 16.98 -13.97 20.47
CA PRO A 591 16.45 -12.97 21.42
C PRO A 591 17.03 -13.06 22.83
N LYS A 592 17.48 -14.26 23.25
CA LYS A 592 18.13 -14.49 24.55
C LYS A 592 19.57 -14.03 24.55
N LEU A 593 20.34 -14.33 23.50
CA LEU A 593 21.72 -13.82 23.31
C LEU A 593 21.77 -12.28 23.20
N MET A 594 20.71 -11.66 22.69
CA MET A 594 20.54 -10.20 22.67
C MET A 594 19.92 -9.63 23.96
N ALA A 595 19.74 -10.45 24.99
CA ALA A 595 19.18 -10.11 26.29
C ALA A 595 17.88 -9.28 26.20
N MET A 596 16.98 -9.61 25.25
CA MET A 596 15.86 -8.73 24.91
C MET A 596 14.87 -8.54 26.06
N THR A 597 14.38 -7.31 26.21
CA THR A 597 13.42 -6.89 27.23
C THR A 597 12.14 -6.32 26.62
N TRP A 598 11.04 -6.45 27.36
CA TRP A 598 9.75 -5.78 27.12
C TRP A 598 9.40 -4.95 28.36
N ASP A 599 9.34 -3.63 28.26
CA ASP A 599 9.12 -2.71 29.40
C ASP A 599 10.05 -2.98 30.61
N GLY A 600 11.30 -3.40 30.32
CA GLY A 600 12.31 -3.76 31.32
C GLY A 600 12.24 -5.21 31.85
N PHE A 601 11.24 -6.00 31.45
CA PHE A 601 11.12 -7.43 31.81
C PHE A 601 11.80 -8.32 30.76
N PRO A 602 12.53 -9.39 31.12
CA PRO A 602 13.24 -10.24 30.17
C PRO A 602 12.26 -11.10 29.33
N LEU A 603 12.54 -11.25 28.03
CA LEU A 603 11.79 -12.14 27.14
C LEU A 603 12.08 -13.62 27.42
N HIS A 604 11.03 -14.44 27.37
CA HIS A 604 11.08 -15.89 27.50
C HIS A 604 10.16 -16.57 26.47
N TYR A 605 10.45 -17.82 26.12
CA TYR A 605 9.68 -18.59 25.12
C TYR A 605 9.01 -19.81 25.78
N SER A 606 7.67 -19.81 25.81
CA SER A 606 6.86 -20.96 26.20
C SER A 606 6.50 -21.81 24.97
N GLU A 607 6.60 -23.14 25.07
CA GLU A 607 6.20 -24.03 23.97
C GLU A 607 4.71 -23.93 23.63
N ARG A 608 3.85 -23.62 24.61
CA ARG A 608 2.38 -23.50 24.43
C ARG A 608 1.97 -22.13 23.93
N HIS A 609 2.52 -21.07 24.53
CA HIS A 609 2.07 -19.68 24.31
C HIS A 609 2.98 -18.86 23.39
N GLY A 610 4.14 -19.39 23.00
CA GLY A 610 5.14 -18.68 22.20
C GLY A 610 5.94 -17.67 23.02
N TRP A 611 6.33 -16.56 22.39
CA TRP A 611 7.09 -15.49 23.06
C TRP A 611 6.24 -14.70 24.07
N GLY A 612 6.85 -14.44 25.22
CA GLY A 612 6.32 -13.62 26.31
C GLY A 612 7.46 -13.04 27.14
N TYR A 613 7.15 -12.53 28.32
CA TYR A 613 8.08 -11.90 29.26
C TYR A 613 7.77 -12.28 30.71
N LEU A 614 8.79 -12.19 31.57
CA LEU A 614 8.73 -12.64 32.97
C LEU A 614 8.59 -11.45 33.93
N VAL A 615 7.46 -11.39 34.63
CA VAL A 615 7.14 -10.35 35.63
C VAL A 615 7.37 -10.94 37.04
N PRO A 616 8.26 -10.39 37.88
CA PRO A 616 8.63 -11.00 39.16
C PRO A 616 7.53 -10.88 40.24
N GLY A 617 7.76 -11.48 41.40
CA GLY A 617 6.88 -11.35 42.57
C GLY A 617 5.74 -12.37 42.63
N ARG A 618 5.82 -13.46 41.87
CA ARG A 618 4.97 -14.64 42.11
C ARG A 618 5.41 -15.31 43.41
N ARG A 619 4.48 -15.56 44.34
CA ARG A 619 4.79 -16.07 45.70
C ARG A 619 4.25 -17.47 45.97
N ASP A 620 3.26 -17.90 45.22
CA ASP A 620 2.60 -19.21 45.31
C ASP A 620 3.45 -20.38 44.81
N ASN A 621 4.40 -20.13 43.89
CA ASN A 621 5.31 -21.15 43.36
C ASN A 621 6.77 -21.03 43.87
N LEU A 622 7.01 -20.16 44.85
CA LEU A 622 8.27 -20.18 45.60
C LEU A 622 8.19 -21.33 46.60
N ALA A 623 8.94 -22.39 46.35
CA ALA A 623 9.04 -23.51 47.28
C ALA A 623 9.43 -23.02 48.68
N GLN A 624 8.59 -23.28 49.68
CA GLN A 624 8.98 -23.11 51.08
C GLN A 624 10.20 -24.00 51.32
N ALA A 625 11.31 -23.41 51.75
CA ALA A 625 12.57 -24.13 51.93
C ALA A 625 12.38 -25.27 52.94
N PRO A 626 12.46 -26.55 52.53
CA PRO A 626 12.35 -27.65 53.46
C PRO A 626 13.60 -27.69 54.33
N ALA A 627 13.44 -27.81 55.64
CA ALA A 627 14.53 -28.24 56.49
C ALA A 627 14.89 -29.70 56.12
N GLU A 628 16.14 -29.92 55.73
CA GLU A 628 16.84 -31.21 55.69
C GLU A 628 16.06 -32.45 55.18
N THR A 629 16.14 -32.77 53.88
CA THR A 629 16.48 -34.15 53.42
C THR A 629 16.65 -34.27 51.89
N ALA A 630 17.58 -35.16 51.50
CA ALA A 630 17.76 -35.83 50.20
C ALA A 630 18.00 -34.99 48.92
N PRO A 631 18.98 -35.37 48.07
CA PRO A 631 19.24 -34.70 46.79
C PRO A 631 18.31 -35.20 45.68
N ALA A 632 17.22 -34.46 45.43
CA ALA A 632 16.52 -34.54 44.16
C ALA A 632 17.41 -33.99 43.02
N SER A 633 17.19 -34.44 41.78
CA SER A 633 17.98 -34.04 40.61
C SER A 633 17.98 -32.51 40.42
N ALA A 634 19.16 -31.90 40.46
CA ALA A 634 19.34 -30.46 40.50
C ALA A 634 19.02 -29.76 39.16
N GLY A 635 17.74 -29.49 38.90
CA GLY A 635 17.33 -28.48 37.93
C GLY A 635 17.77 -27.08 38.41
N VAL A 636 18.37 -26.28 37.54
CA VAL A 636 18.77 -24.90 37.85
C VAL A 636 17.51 -24.07 38.10
N ALA A 637 17.37 -23.53 39.32
CA ALA A 637 16.24 -22.68 39.68
C ALA A 637 16.34 -21.31 38.99
N CYS A 638 15.21 -20.80 38.49
CA CYS A 638 15.16 -19.52 37.77
C CYS A 638 15.69 -18.35 38.65
N PRO A 639 16.57 -17.47 38.13
CA PRO A 639 17.16 -16.38 38.91
C PRO A 639 16.20 -15.18 39.08
N TYR A 640 15.03 -15.40 39.72
CA TYR A 640 13.98 -14.38 39.90
C TYR A 640 14.48 -13.10 40.59
N ARG A 641 15.50 -13.19 41.45
CA ARG A 641 16.14 -12.04 42.10
C ARG A 641 16.93 -11.17 41.11
N ALA A 642 17.56 -11.78 40.10
CA ALA A 642 18.22 -11.04 39.03
C ALA A 642 17.17 -10.30 38.17
N ILE A 643 16.07 -10.99 37.83
CA ILE A 643 14.91 -10.40 37.12
C ILE A 643 14.33 -9.21 37.90
N GLU A 644 14.13 -9.34 39.20
CA GLU A 644 13.67 -8.25 40.06
C GLU A 644 14.68 -7.09 40.09
N SER A 645 15.98 -7.37 40.19
CA SER A 645 17.03 -6.35 40.17
C SER A 645 17.09 -5.58 38.84
N LEU A 646 16.83 -6.25 37.71
CA LEU A 646 16.78 -5.67 36.37
C LEU A 646 15.62 -4.66 36.28
N TYR A 647 14.41 -5.08 36.69
CA TYR A 647 13.24 -4.21 36.67
C TYR A 647 13.38 -3.02 37.63
N ARG A 648 13.98 -3.21 38.81
CA ARG A 648 14.29 -2.12 39.75
C ARG A 648 15.23 -1.08 39.15
N LYS A 649 16.28 -1.48 38.39
CA LYS A 649 17.15 -0.54 37.66
C LYS A 649 16.37 0.24 36.60
N HIS A 650 15.60 -0.46 35.76
CA HIS A 650 14.77 0.16 34.73
C HIS A 650 13.79 1.21 35.30
N CYS A 651 13.19 0.95 36.47
CA CYS A 651 12.31 1.92 37.14
C CYS A 651 13.05 3.20 37.58
N LEU A 652 14.27 3.06 38.11
CA LEU A 652 15.11 4.19 38.52
C LEU A 652 15.56 5.02 37.31
N GLU A 653 16.00 4.37 36.23
CA GLU A 653 16.39 5.00 34.96
C GLU A 653 15.22 5.75 34.31
N GLN A 654 14.00 5.23 34.44
CA GLN A 654 12.76 5.86 33.94
C GLN A 654 12.15 6.91 34.89
N GLY A 655 12.83 7.24 36.01
CA GLY A 655 12.36 8.27 36.97
C GLY A 655 11.06 7.93 37.71
N LYS A 656 10.61 6.66 37.69
CA LYS A 656 9.36 6.23 38.32
C LYS A 656 9.59 5.95 39.80
N ARG A 657 8.69 6.45 40.67
CA ARG A 657 8.68 6.06 42.09
C ARG A 657 8.45 4.55 42.23
N GLN A 658 9.01 3.97 43.28
CA GLN A 658 8.91 2.54 43.57
C GLN A 658 7.44 2.13 43.80
N PRO A 659 6.99 0.97 43.29
CA PRO A 659 5.79 0.32 43.79
C PRO A 659 6.11 -0.34 45.14
N GLU A 660 5.88 0.38 46.24
CA GLU A 660 5.89 -0.25 47.57
C GLU A 660 4.74 -1.27 47.67
N PRO A 661 4.98 -2.46 48.25
CA PRO A 661 3.91 -3.43 48.51
C PRO A 661 3.06 -2.93 49.69
N GLN A 662 2.04 -2.11 49.39
CA GLN A 662 1.14 -1.54 50.38
C GLN A 662 0.57 -2.62 51.30
N GLN A 663 0.86 -2.50 52.59
CA GLN A 663 0.10 -3.21 53.63
C GLN A 663 -1.31 -2.61 53.69
N ALA A 664 -2.33 -3.44 53.90
CA ALA A 664 -3.70 -2.98 54.01
C ALA A 664 -3.87 -2.08 55.26
N GLY A 665 -4.13 -0.79 55.05
CA GLY A 665 -4.09 0.21 56.12
C GLY A 665 -4.84 1.50 55.79
N LEU A 666 -6.17 1.46 55.98
CA LEU A 666 -7.10 2.60 56.06
C LEU A 666 -7.25 3.47 54.80
N ALA A 667 -8.30 4.29 54.81
CA ALA A 667 -8.70 5.17 53.71
C ALA A 667 -8.93 6.60 54.23
N GLU A 668 -8.33 7.56 53.54
CA GLU A 668 -8.65 9.00 53.50
C GLU A 668 -8.03 9.47 52.16
N GLU A 669 -8.86 9.76 51.15
CA GLU A 669 -9.44 11.08 50.89
C GLU A 669 -8.41 12.11 50.40
N PHE A 670 -8.48 12.46 49.11
CA PHE A 670 -8.14 13.80 48.64
C PHE A 670 -9.02 14.17 47.44
N LEU A 671 -9.58 15.38 47.48
CA LEU A 671 -10.58 15.92 46.55
C LEU A 671 -9.95 16.85 45.48
N LEU A 672 -10.83 17.43 44.65
CA LEU A 672 -10.62 18.44 43.60
C LEU A 672 -10.23 17.85 42.21
N THR A 673 -10.88 18.24 41.09
CA THR A 673 -11.89 19.30 40.88
C THR A 673 -12.91 18.92 39.80
N ASP A 674 -14.04 19.63 39.74
CA ASP A 674 -15.25 19.28 38.98
C ASP A 674 -15.12 19.16 37.45
N GLY A 675 -16.00 18.32 36.89
CA GLY A 675 -16.22 18.15 35.45
C GLY A 675 -17.18 17.01 35.06
N SER A 676 -17.95 16.47 36.00
CA SER A 676 -18.60 15.14 35.88
C SER A 676 -19.92 15.10 35.10
N ALA A 677 -20.49 16.23 34.69
CA ALA A 677 -21.83 16.33 34.07
C ALA A 677 -22.03 15.59 32.74
N VAL A 678 -20.95 15.09 32.11
CA VAL A 678 -21.01 14.34 30.83
C VAL A 678 -20.89 12.83 31.03
N TRP A 679 -20.23 12.38 32.10
CA TRP A 679 -19.69 11.03 32.20
C TRP A 679 -20.74 9.98 32.58
N GLN A 680 -21.62 10.27 33.54
CA GLN A 680 -22.67 9.34 34.00
C GLN A 680 -23.61 8.91 32.85
N THR A 681 -23.94 9.82 31.94
CA THR A 681 -24.79 9.54 30.76
C THR A 681 -24.18 8.58 29.73
N VAL A 682 -22.88 8.27 29.80
CA VAL A 682 -22.19 7.44 28.77
C VAL A 682 -22.05 5.99 29.23
N GLU A 683 -21.77 5.75 30.51
CA GLU A 683 -21.60 4.38 31.04
C GLU A 683 -22.89 3.55 30.94
N GLU A 684 -24.04 4.11 31.30
CA GLU A 684 -25.34 3.39 31.29
C GLU A 684 -25.86 3.02 29.89
N LEU A 685 -25.30 3.60 28.82
CA LEU A 685 -25.67 3.32 27.43
C LEU A 685 -24.74 2.32 26.74
N GLY A 686 -23.50 2.16 27.21
CA GLY A 686 -22.45 1.43 26.48
C GLY A 686 -22.48 -0.11 26.60
N CYS A 687 -23.06 -0.66 27.66
CA CYS A 687 -22.88 -2.09 27.99
C CYS A 687 -23.75 -3.06 27.17
N MET A 688 -24.87 -2.62 26.58
CA MET A 688 -25.94 -3.53 26.12
C MET A 688 -26.05 -3.73 24.60
N GLU A 689 -25.06 -3.35 23.78
CA GLU A 689 -25.10 -3.64 22.33
C GLU A 689 -24.56 -5.03 21.95
N ALA A 690 -23.69 -5.63 22.76
CA ALA A 690 -23.05 -6.92 22.45
C ALA A 690 -23.93 -8.16 22.73
N GLU A 691 -24.99 -8.02 23.52
CA GLU A 691 -25.80 -9.15 24.01
C GLU A 691 -26.95 -9.53 23.05
N VAL A 692 -27.42 -8.59 22.23
CA VAL A 692 -28.67 -8.71 21.45
C VAL A 692 -28.60 -9.74 20.31
N GLU A 693 -27.42 -9.97 19.72
CA GLU A 693 -27.25 -11.05 18.73
C GLU A 693 -27.17 -12.44 19.39
N ALA A 694 -26.81 -12.53 20.68
CA ALA A 694 -26.68 -13.79 21.40
C ALA A 694 -28.03 -14.28 21.95
N GLU A 695 -28.85 -13.39 22.54
CA GLU A 695 -30.14 -13.76 23.15
C GLU A 695 -31.14 -14.33 22.12
N ALA A 696 -31.15 -13.79 20.89
CA ALA A 696 -32.02 -14.25 19.81
C ALA A 696 -31.73 -15.69 19.34
N GLU A 697 -30.47 -16.15 19.39
CA GLU A 697 -30.12 -17.56 19.12
C GLU A 697 -30.47 -18.49 20.30
N VAL A 698 -30.53 -17.97 21.53
CA VAL A 698 -30.89 -18.74 22.73
C VAL A 698 -32.39 -19.03 22.76
N GLU A 699 -33.24 -18.02 22.56
CA GLU A 699 -34.69 -18.15 22.66
C GLU A 699 -35.25 -19.14 21.60
N ALA A 700 -34.76 -19.06 20.35
CA ALA A 700 -35.09 -19.99 19.26
C ALA A 700 -34.62 -21.46 19.48
N ARG A 701 -33.85 -21.70 20.54
CA ARG A 701 -33.33 -23.00 20.99
C ARG A 701 -34.15 -23.60 22.13
N VAL A 702 -34.73 -22.76 23.00
CA VAL A 702 -35.51 -23.19 24.17
C VAL A 702 -36.83 -23.86 23.78
N GLU A 703 -37.57 -23.32 22.80
CA GLU A 703 -38.87 -23.88 22.38
C GLU A 703 -38.77 -25.30 21.77
N ARG A 704 -37.58 -25.79 21.41
CA ARG A 704 -37.41 -27.02 20.61
C ARG A 704 -37.00 -28.27 21.39
N CYS A 705 -36.84 -28.19 22.72
CA CYS A 705 -36.33 -29.31 23.53
C CYS A 705 -37.19 -29.57 24.78
N GLY A 706 -38.44 -29.97 24.57
CA GLY A 706 -39.50 -30.00 25.59
C GLY A 706 -40.10 -31.36 25.95
N ARG A 707 -39.34 -32.47 25.98
CA ARG A 707 -39.76 -33.74 26.62
C ARG A 707 -38.63 -34.77 26.76
N ALA A 708 -38.68 -35.55 27.86
CA ALA A 708 -37.69 -36.54 28.32
C ALA A 708 -36.29 -35.97 28.63
N GLY A 709 -35.48 -36.56 29.53
CA GLY A 709 -35.72 -37.70 30.43
C GLY A 709 -34.45 -37.95 31.28
N LEU A 710 -34.62 -38.32 32.55
CA LEU A 710 -33.51 -38.50 33.50
C LEU A 710 -32.52 -39.62 33.07
N SER A 711 -31.21 -39.36 33.12
CA SER A 711 -30.30 -39.97 34.14
C SER A 711 -28.80 -39.90 33.75
N GLN A 712 -27.98 -39.20 34.55
CA GLN A 712 -26.70 -39.65 35.16
C GLN A 712 -25.89 -38.44 35.67
N PRO A 713 -25.12 -38.56 36.77
CA PRO A 713 -24.46 -37.43 37.40
C PRO A 713 -23.10 -37.11 36.78
N LEU A 714 -22.90 -35.87 36.33
CA LEU A 714 -21.58 -35.30 36.10
C LEU A 714 -20.97 -34.86 37.45
N ALA A 715 -19.66 -35.04 37.60
CA ALA A 715 -18.97 -34.76 38.85
C ALA A 715 -18.98 -33.26 39.19
N LEU A 716 -19.11 -32.95 40.49
CA LEU A 716 -19.01 -31.61 41.05
C LEU A 716 -17.58 -31.06 40.88
N THR A 717 -17.33 -30.29 39.82
CA THR A 717 -16.21 -29.35 39.78
C THR A 717 -16.55 -28.17 40.70
N ALA A 718 -15.73 -27.94 41.72
CA ALA A 718 -16.05 -27.02 42.81
C ALA A 718 -16.19 -25.56 42.34
N ALA A 719 -17.22 -24.87 42.83
CA ALA A 719 -17.37 -23.43 42.66
C ALA A 719 -16.33 -22.69 43.52
N GLY A 720 -15.35 -22.05 42.86
CA GLY A 720 -14.22 -21.39 43.53
C GLY A 720 -13.15 -20.90 42.56
N GLY A 721 -13.52 -20.01 41.62
CA GLY A 721 -12.61 -19.52 40.60
C GLY A 721 -11.47 -18.63 41.16
N PRO A 722 -10.20 -18.84 40.77
CA PRO A 722 -9.06 -18.10 41.33
C PRO A 722 -8.94 -16.67 40.77
N ARG A 723 -9.75 -15.74 41.29
CA ARG A 723 -9.57 -14.29 41.04
C ARG A 723 -8.40 -13.65 41.81
N ALA A 724 -7.68 -14.42 42.64
CA ALA A 724 -6.68 -13.91 43.58
C ALA A 724 -5.22 -13.90 43.07
N SER A 725 -4.95 -14.28 41.81
CA SER A 725 -3.58 -14.53 41.30
C SER A 725 -3.15 -13.60 40.16
N GLN A 726 -3.45 -12.31 40.23
CA GLN A 726 -2.93 -11.31 39.27
C GLN A 726 -1.98 -10.34 39.98
N PRO A 727 -0.82 -9.98 39.40
CA PRO A 727 0.07 -8.98 39.98
C PRO A 727 -0.57 -7.59 39.87
N ALA A 728 -1.00 -7.03 41.00
CA ALA A 728 -1.73 -5.76 41.08
C ALA A 728 -0.97 -4.54 40.50
N TYR A 729 0.32 -4.66 40.21
CA TYR A 729 1.17 -3.59 39.67
C TYR A 729 1.46 -3.70 38.16
N HIS A 730 0.94 -4.72 37.46
CA HIS A 730 1.27 -4.96 36.05
C HIS A 730 0.09 -5.55 35.24
N HIS A 731 -0.25 -4.89 34.14
CA HIS A 731 -1.31 -5.31 33.21
C HIS A 731 -0.74 -5.77 31.85
N GLY A 732 -1.31 -6.82 31.26
CA GLY A 732 -0.86 -7.38 29.98
C GLY A 732 -1.64 -8.64 29.60
N ASN A 733 -1.25 -9.32 28.50
CA ASN A 733 -1.89 -10.58 28.09
C ASN A 733 -1.44 -11.73 29.00
N GLY A 734 -2.15 -11.97 30.09
CA GLY A 734 -1.83 -12.97 31.11
C GLY A 734 -2.44 -12.60 32.48
N PRO A 735 -1.93 -13.14 33.59
CA PRO A 735 -0.87 -14.15 33.65
C PRO A 735 -1.35 -15.53 33.15
N TYR A 736 -0.44 -16.30 32.56
CA TYR A 736 -0.69 -17.70 32.18
C TYR A 736 -0.12 -18.65 33.24
N ASN A 737 -0.97 -19.05 34.20
CA ASN A 737 -0.58 -19.85 35.36
C ASN A 737 -0.06 -21.26 35.02
N ASP A 738 -0.19 -21.75 33.78
CA ASP A 738 0.37 -23.03 33.34
C ASP A 738 1.86 -22.96 32.93
N VAL A 739 2.45 -21.75 32.95
CA VAL A 739 3.91 -21.54 32.80
C VAL A 739 4.53 -21.28 34.18
N ASP A 740 4.84 -22.37 34.88
CA ASP A 740 5.18 -22.33 36.31
C ASP A 740 6.67 -22.05 36.58
N ILE A 741 7.11 -20.83 36.32
CA ILE A 741 8.51 -20.39 36.53
C ILE A 741 8.66 -19.82 37.95
N PRO A 742 9.54 -20.37 38.81
CA PRO A 742 9.66 -19.94 40.21
C PRO A 742 9.89 -18.43 40.37
N GLY A 743 9.05 -17.79 41.19
CA GLY A 743 9.14 -16.37 41.50
C GLY A 743 8.57 -15.42 40.44
N CYS A 744 8.15 -15.92 39.26
CA CYS A 744 7.72 -15.10 38.12
C CYS A 744 6.34 -15.48 37.56
N TRP A 745 5.64 -14.48 37.04
CA TRP A 745 4.44 -14.60 36.19
C TRP A 745 4.84 -14.50 34.72
N PHE A 746 4.26 -15.34 33.86
CA PHE A 746 4.43 -15.25 32.40
C PHE A 746 3.30 -14.44 31.75
N PHE A 747 3.66 -13.42 30.99
CA PHE A 747 2.76 -12.64 30.14
C PHE A 747 3.16 -12.80 28.67
N LYS A 748 2.18 -12.99 27.78
CA LYS A 748 2.38 -13.25 26.35
C LYS A 748 2.56 -11.94 25.58
N LEU A 749 3.44 -11.92 24.58
CA LEU A 749 3.58 -10.74 23.71
C LEU A 749 2.29 -10.50 22.90
N PRO A 750 1.86 -9.23 22.71
CA PRO A 750 0.67 -8.91 21.92
C PRO A 750 0.88 -9.28 20.45
N HIS A 751 -0.13 -9.93 19.85
CA HIS A 751 -0.15 -10.29 18.44
C HIS A 751 -1.21 -9.48 17.69
N LYS A 752 -0.89 -8.97 16.49
CA LYS A 752 -1.77 -8.07 15.72
C LYS A 752 -3.16 -8.65 15.45
N ASP A 753 -3.23 -9.95 15.15
CA ASP A 753 -4.48 -10.64 14.82
C ASP A 753 -5.32 -11.06 16.06
N GLY A 754 -4.82 -10.78 17.27
CA GLY A 754 -5.50 -11.04 18.54
C GLY A 754 -4.67 -11.87 19.53
N SER A 755 -4.97 -11.74 20.83
CA SER A 755 -4.22 -12.37 21.94
C SER A 755 -4.17 -13.91 21.89
N GLY A 756 -5.13 -14.55 21.21
CA GLY A 756 -5.09 -16.00 20.97
C GLY A 756 -3.91 -16.46 20.12
N CYS A 757 -3.45 -15.65 19.16
CA CYS A 757 -2.35 -15.99 18.27
C CYS A 757 -0.98 -15.93 18.97
N ASN A 758 -0.07 -16.86 18.66
CA ASN A 758 1.28 -16.89 19.24
C ASN A 758 2.26 -16.06 18.40
N VAL A 759 3.07 -15.24 19.07
CA VAL A 759 4.18 -14.52 18.42
C VAL A 759 5.29 -15.51 18.07
N GLY A 760 5.64 -15.60 16.78
CA GLY A 760 6.70 -16.50 16.29
C GLY A 760 8.12 -15.96 16.46
N SER A 761 8.33 -14.65 16.27
CA SER A 761 9.63 -13.99 16.45
C SER A 761 9.42 -12.52 16.88
N PRO A 762 10.18 -12.02 17.87
CA PRO A 762 10.12 -10.62 18.28
C PRO A 762 10.76 -9.67 17.25
N PHE A 763 11.52 -10.18 16.28
CA PHE A 763 12.11 -9.37 15.19
C PHE A 763 11.16 -9.15 13.99
N ALA A 764 9.88 -9.56 14.11
CA ALA A 764 8.89 -9.41 13.05
C ALA A 764 8.52 -7.93 12.81
N LYS A 765 8.07 -7.62 11.58
CA LYS A 765 7.73 -6.25 11.13
C LYS A 765 6.79 -5.50 12.09
N ASP A 766 5.85 -6.22 12.71
CA ASP A 766 4.84 -5.66 13.60
C ASP A 766 5.44 -5.11 14.91
N PHE A 767 6.64 -5.53 15.30
CA PHE A 767 7.35 -5.07 16.50
C PHE A 767 8.34 -3.93 16.25
N LEU A 768 8.60 -3.54 14.99
CA LEU A 768 9.51 -2.43 14.69
C LEU A 768 9.09 -1.10 15.39
N PRO A 769 7.80 -0.73 15.48
CA PRO A 769 7.40 0.45 16.25
C PRO A 769 7.63 0.32 17.75
N LYS A 770 7.62 -0.91 18.29
CA LYS A 770 7.92 -1.19 19.70
C LYS A 770 9.42 -1.13 20.00
N MET A 771 10.26 -1.24 18.97
CA MET A 771 11.69 -0.94 19.06
C MET A 771 11.94 0.58 18.95
N GLU A 772 11.08 1.32 18.25
CA GLU A 772 11.15 2.80 18.13
C GLU A 772 10.65 3.52 19.39
N ASP A 773 9.57 3.05 20.03
CA ASP A 773 9.02 3.66 21.25
C ASP A 773 9.72 3.20 22.55
N GLY A 774 10.72 2.32 22.44
CA GLY A 774 11.50 1.81 23.56
C GLY A 774 10.83 0.72 24.40
N THR A 775 9.64 0.24 24.03
CA THR A 775 9.02 -0.92 24.70
C THR A 775 9.88 -2.18 24.60
N LEU A 776 10.46 -2.43 23.41
CA LEU A 776 11.20 -3.65 23.06
C LEU A 776 12.67 -3.31 22.77
N GLN A 777 13.56 -3.59 23.71
CA GLN A 777 14.98 -3.23 23.64
C GLN A 777 15.89 -4.47 23.77
N ALA A 778 17.12 -4.37 23.26
CA ALA A 778 18.19 -5.29 23.65
C ALA A 778 18.64 -4.96 25.09
N GLY A 779 19.11 -5.95 25.83
CA GLY A 779 19.54 -5.75 27.22
C GLY A 779 20.84 -4.94 27.33
N PRO A 780 21.27 -4.56 28.55
CA PRO A 780 22.46 -3.75 28.79
C PRO A 780 23.81 -4.43 28.47
N GLY A 781 23.80 -5.58 27.78
CA GLY A 781 24.96 -6.38 27.38
C GLY A 781 25.72 -5.81 26.18
N GLY A 782 26.25 -4.60 26.31
CA GLY A 782 27.13 -3.99 25.32
C GLY A 782 26.45 -3.50 24.03
N ALA A 783 27.24 -2.94 23.11
CA ALA A 783 26.73 -2.28 21.89
C ALA A 783 26.19 -3.26 20.83
N SER A 784 26.67 -4.51 20.81
CA SER A 784 26.35 -5.50 19.78
C SER A 784 24.85 -5.86 19.69
N GLY A 785 24.15 -5.89 20.84
CA GLY A 785 22.71 -6.16 20.90
C GLY A 785 21.87 -5.05 20.25
N PRO A 786 21.96 -3.79 20.73
CA PRO A 786 21.33 -2.64 20.10
C PRO A 786 21.70 -2.48 18.62
N ARG A 787 22.97 -2.68 18.26
CA ARG A 787 23.44 -2.57 16.87
C ARG A 787 22.79 -3.62 15.95
N ALA A 788 22.67 -4.88 16.40
CA ALA A 788 21.96 -5.91 15.62
C ALA A 788 20.44 -5.62 15.48
N LEU A 789 19.82 -4.94 16.45
CA LEU A 789 18.44 -4.45 16.32
C LEU A 789 18.31 -3.33 15.28
N GLU A 790 19.19 -2.33 15.30
CA GLU A 790 19.26 -1.28 14.28
C GLU A 790 19.41 -1.87 12.88
N ILE A 791 20.35 -2.81 12.71
CA ILE A 791 20.62 -3.42 11.42
C ILE A 791 19.40 -4.23 10.92
N ASN A 792 18.74 -5.01 11.78
CA ASN A 792 17.49 -5.68 11.39
C ASN A 792 16.41 -4.67 10.96
N LYS A 793 16.33 -3.49 11.59
CA LYS A 793 15.43 -2.41 11.16
C LYS A 793 15.78 -1.92 9.75
N MET A 794 17.06 -1.64 9.51
CA MET A 794 17.60 -1.13 8.24
C MET A 794 17.36 -2.08 7.06
N ILE A 795 17.62 -3.37 7.24
CA ILE A 795 17.49 -4.39 6.19
C ILE A 795 16.06 -4.92 6.02
N SER A 796 15.15 -4.66 6.96
CA SER A 796 13.77 -5.20 6.94
C SER A 796 12.90 -4.67 5.79
N PHE A 797 13.24 -3.52 5.19
CA PHE A 797 12.58 -3.08 3.96
C PHE A 797 13.08 -3.92 2.76
N TRP A 798 14.38 -3.83 2.46
CA TRP A 798 15.00 -4.50 1.32
C TRP A 798 14.73 -6.01 1.29
N ARG A 799 14.83 -6.71 2.43
CA ARG A 799 14.52 -8.14 2.57
C ARG A 799 13.13 -8.52 2.02
N ASN A 800 12.15 -7.63 2.13
CA ASN A 800 10.77 -7.83 1.69
C ASN A 800 10.44 -7.17 0.32
N ALA A 801 11.33 -6.31 -0.19
CA ALA A 801 11.09 -5.49 -1.37
C ALA A 801 11.96 -5.90 -2.57
N HIS A 802 13.24 -6.24 -2.38
CA HIS A 802 14.23 -6.42 -3.44
C HIS A 802 13.71 -7.29 -4.60
N LYS A 803 13.12 -8.46 -4.33
CA LYS A 803 12.60 -9.35 -5.39
C LYS A 803 11.58 -8.70 -6.33
N ARG A 804 10.79 -7.71 -5.87
CA ARG A 804 9.83 -6.97 -6.72
C ARG A 804 10.46 -5.77 -7.42
N ILE A 805 11.55 -5.23 -6.88
CA ILE A 805 12.30 -4.10 -7.46
C ILE A 805 13.26 -4.63 -8.53
N SER A 806 14.06 -5.65 -8.22
CA SER A 806 14.98 -6.32 -9.15
C SER A 806 14.29 -7.08 -10.28
N SER A 807 12.98 -7.37 -10.16
CA SER A 807 12.18 -7.98 -11.23
C SER A 807 11.44 -6.95 -12.11
N GLN A 808 11.70 -5.65 -11.96
CA GLN A 808 11.12 -4.64 -12.85
C GLN A 808 11.79 -4.70 -14.22
N MET A 809 10.99 -4.78 -15.28
CA MET A 809 11.52 -4.86 -16.64
C MET A 809 11.94 -3.46 -17.14
N VAL A 810 13.26 -3.25 -17.21
CA VAL A 810 13.88 -2.04 -17.78
C VAL A 810 14.22 -2.29 -19.24
N VAL A 811 13.85 -1.36 -20.13
CA VAL A 811 14.24 -1.37 -21.53
C VAL A 811 15.08 -0.14 -21.84
N TRP A 812 16.26 -0.35 -22.42
CA TRP A 812 17.23 0.71 -22.69
C TRP A 812 17.03 1.29 -24.10
N LEU A 813 16.83 2.60 -24.19
CA LEU A 813 16.54 3.30 -25.43
C LEU A 813 17.84 3.67 -26.17
N PRO A 814 18.04 3.21 -27.41
CA PRO A 814 19.17 3.64 -28.22
C PRO A 814 19.01 5.13 -28.61
N ARG A 815 20.13 5.79 -28.93
CA ARG A 815 20.17 7.21 -29.34
C ARG A 815 19.20 7.57 -30.48
N SER A 816 18.86 6.60 -31.34
CA SER A 816 17.89 6.75 -32.44
C SER A 816 16.42 6.78 -32.02
N ALA A 817 16.09 6.28 -30.83
CA ALA A 817 14.74 6.29 -30.25
C ALA A 817 14.49 7.48 -29.31
N LEU A 818 15.56 8.14 -28.83
CA LEU A 818 15.45 9.32 -27.97
C LEU A 818 15.04 10.57 -28.77
N PRO A 819 14.20 11.48 -28.22
CA PRO A 819 13.86 12.74 -28.85
C PRO A 819 15.08 13.63 -29.12
N ARG A 820 14.96 14.51 -30.12
CA ARG A 820 15.98 15.55 -30.42
C ARG A 820 16.13 16.59 -29.31
N ALA A 821 15.14 16.76 -28.44
CA ALA A 821 15.25 17.60 -27.25
C ALA A 821 16.26 17.01 -26.24
N VAL A 822 16.16 15.69 -25.98
CA VAL A 822 17.05 14.98 -25.06
C VAL A 822 18.48 14.92 -25.63
N THR A 823 18.63 14.44 -26.85
CA THR A 823 19.94 14.19 -27.51
C THR A 823 20.69 15.46 -27.95
N ARG A 824 20.19 16.64 -27.60
CA ARG A 824 20.83 17.95 -27.79
C ARG A 824 20.92 18.77 -26.49
N HIS A 825 20.48 18.21 -25.36
CA HIS A 825 20.57 18.89 -24.07
C HIS A 825 22.04 18.99 -23.62
N PRO A 826 22.47 20.08 -22.95
CA PRO A 826 23.83 20.17 -22.42
C PRO A 826 24.19 19.02 -21.47
N ASP A 827 23.22 18.56 -20.68
CA ASP A 827 23.38 17.46 -19.71
C ASP A 827 23.11 16.05 -20.30
N TYR A 828 23.18 15.91 -21.62
CA TYR A 828 23.09 14.61 -22.28
C TYR A 828 24.45 13.89 -22.29
N ASP A 829 24.52 12.76 -21.60
CA ASP A 829 25.68 11.88 -21.56
C ASP A 829 25.64 10.90 -22.76
N GLU A 830 26.68 10.90 -23.61
CA GLU A 830 26.75 9.97 -24.75
C GLU A 830 27.16 8.55 -24.36
N GLU A 831 27.87 8.37 -23.24
CA GLU A 831 28.16 7.06 -22.63
C GLU A 831 26.99 6.60 -21.74
N GLY A 832 26.12 7.55 -21.36
CA GLY A 832 24.97 7.39 -20.50
C GLY A 832 23.86 6.52 -21.08
N ARG A 833 23.41 5.54 -20.30
CA ARG A 833 22.22 4.74 -20.65
C ARG A 833 20.94 5.37 -20.12
N TYR A 834 19.99 5.60 -21.03
CA TYR A 834 18.63 6.07 -20.76
C TYR A 834 17.61 4.99 -21.13
N GLY A 835 16.53 4.86 -20.38
CA GLY A 835 15.55 3.79 -20.56
C GLY A 835 14.23 4.10 -19.85
N ALA A 836 13.34 3.12 -19.80
CA ALA A 836 12.09 3.23 -19.06
C ALA A 836 11.64 1.90 -18.47
N ILE A 837 10.77 2.01 -17.47
CA ILE A 837 9.97 0.94 -16.86
C ILE A 837 8.50 1.27 -17.13
N LEU A 838 7.72 0.27 -17.55
CA LEU A 838 6.27 0.38 -17.68
C LEU A 838 5.63 -0.36 -16.49
N PRO A 839 5.06 0.35 -15.50
CA PRO A 839 4.41 -0.28 -14.36
C PRO A 839 3.20 -1.10 -14.81
N GLN A 840 3.07 -2.31 -14.28
CA GLN A 840 1.95 -3.21 -14.61
C GLN A 840 0.69 -2.81 -13.81
N VAL A 841 0.12 -1.65 -14.16
CA VAL A 841 -1.03 -1.06 -13.49
C VAL A 841 -2.34 -1.73 -13.94
N VAL A 842 -2.93 -2.53 -13.06
CA VAL A 842 -4.31 -3.00 -13.20
C VAL A 842 -5.23 -1.83 -12.86
N THR A 843 -5.81 -1.19 -13.88
CA THR A 843 -6.51 0.11 -13.77
C THR A 843 -7.67 0.10 -12.78
N ALA A 844 -8.40 -1.01 -12.65
CA ALA A 844 -9.39 -1.22 -11.59
C ALA A 844 -9.12 -2.55 -10.85
N GLY A 845 -7.99 -2.65 -10.16
CA GLY A 845 -7.59 -3.88 -9.45
C GLY A 845 -8.37 -4.17 -8.16
N THR A 846 -9.13 -3.21 -7.61
CA THR A 846 -9.98 -3.38 -6.43
C THR A 846 -11.48 -3.21 -6.75
N ILE A 847 -12.35 -3.71 -5.86
CA ILE A 847 -13.80 -3.40 -5.90
C ILE A 847 -14.11 -1.91 -5.79
N THR A 848 -13.19 -1.10 -5.24
CA THR A 848 -13.30 0.37 -5.16
C THR A 848 -12.85 1.07 -6.44
N ARG A 849 -12.52 0.30 -7.49
CA ARG A 849 -11.95 0.74 -8.79
C ARG A 849 -10.56 1.39 -8.66
N ARG A 850 -9.84 1.20 -7.55
CA ARG A 850 -8.47 1.71 -7.42
C ARG A 850 -7.51 0.90 -8.27
N ALA A 851 -6.53 1.60 -8.83
CA ALA A 851 -5.39 1.00 -9.50
C ALA A 851 -4.60 0.09 -8.53
N VAL A 852 -4.05 -1.00 -9.05
CA VAL A 852 -3.19 -1.92 -8.28
C VAL A 852 -1.95 -2.29 -9.09
N GLU A 853 -0.79 -2.12 -8.47
CA GLU A 853 0.51 -2.64 -8.90
C GLU A 853 1.36 -2.93 -7.63
N PRO A 854 2.16 -4.01 -7.56
CA PRO A 854 2.77 -4.45 -6.29
C PRO A 854 4.02 -3.69 -5.79
N THR A 855 4.53 -2.68 -6.50
CA THR A 855 5.91 -2.17 -6.32
C THR A 855 5.93 -0.65 -6.19
N TRP A 856 5.48 0.06 -7.22
CA TRP A 856 5.39 1.51 -7.36
C TRP A 856 4.18 2.08 -6.61
N LEU A 857 3.01 1.45 -6.73
CA LEU A 857 1.82 1.84 -5.95
C LEU A 857 1.89 1.41 -4.46
N THR A 858 3.00 0.78 -4.06
CA THR A 858 3.35 0.51 -2.65
C THR A 858 4.73 1.08 -2.25
N ALA A 859 5.33 1.92 -3.10
CA ALA A 859 6.68 2.44 -2.89
C ALA A 859 6.71 3.40 -1.69
N SER A 860 7.47 3.04 -0.66
CA SER A 860 7.69 3.91 0.49
C SER A 860 8.55 5.11 0.10
N ASN A 861 8.25 6.27 0.67
CA ASN A 861 9.16 7.41 0.67
C ASN A 861 10.45 7.06 1.42
N ALA A 862 11.58 7.62 0.99
CA ALA A 862 12.89 7.30 1.54
C ALA A 862 12.99 7.59 3.05
N ARG A 863 13.76 6.78 3.76
CA ARG A 863 14.06 7.00 5.18
C ARG A 863 15.53 6.70 5.50
N PRO A 864 16.16 7.48 6.40
CA PRO A 864 17.55 7.27 6.81
C PRO A 864 17.77 5.91 7.50
N ASP A 865 16.70 5.28 8.00
CA ASP A 865 16.73 4.02 8.73
C ASP A 865 16.41 2.78 7.86
N ARG A 866 16.38 2.86 6.52
CA ARG A 866 15.96 1.76 5.63
C ARG A 866 16.73 1.68 4.31
N VAL A 867 17.45 0.57 4.10
CA VAL A 867 18.19 0.25 2.87
C VAL A 867 17.23 0.22 1.67
N GLY A 868 17.59 0.89 0.58
CA GLY A 868 16.86 0.90 -0.69
C GLY A 868 15.50 1.60 -0.65
N SER A 869 15.18 2.36 0.41
CA SER A 869 13.90 3.08 0.52
C SER A 869 13.82 4.33 -0.38
N GLU A 870 14.92 4.75 -0.98
CA GLU A 870 15.04 5.82 -1.97
C GLU A 870 14.46 5.48 -3.36
N LEU A 871 13.81 4.32 -3.51
CA LEU A 871 13.27 3.77 -4.77
C LEU A 871 12.58 4.79 -5.68
N LYS A 872 11.71 5.67 -5.15
CA LYS A 872 11.01 6.68 -5.98
C LYS A 872 12.02 7.58 -6.72
N ALA A 873 13.09 8.03 -6.05
CA ALA A 873 14.06 8.99 -6.60
C ALA A 873 15.02 8.40 -7.65
N MET A 874 14.92 7.08 -7.92
CA MET A 874 15.60 6.41 -9.02
C MET A 874 14.79 6.47 -10.33
N VAL A 875 13.52 6.87 -10.27
CA VAL A 875 12.77 7.38 -11.43
C VAL A 875 13.22 8.82 -11.66
N GLN A 876 13.90 9.04 -12.79
CA GLN A 876 14.64 10.27 -13.10
C GLN A 876 14.28 10.72 -14.51
N ALA A 877 13.95 12.00 -14.67
CA ALA A 877 13.59 12.55 -15.96
C ALA A 877 14.81 12.55 -16.91
N PRO A 878 14.61 12.29 -18.22
CA PRO A 878 15.67 12.46 -19.21
C PRO A 878 16.00 13.95 -19.40
N PRO A 879 17.23 14.32 -19.80
CA PRO A 879 17.63 15.70 -20.06
C PRO A 879 16.63 16.49 -20.93
N GLY A 880 16.32 17.73 -20.55
CA GLY A 880 15.30 18.57 -21.18
C GLY A 880 13.85 18.26 -20.77
N TYR A 881 13.62 17.33 -19.85
CA TYR A 881 12.32 17.05 -19.23
C TYR A 881 12.42 17.13 -17.69
N VAL A 882 11.29 17.41 -17.06
CA VAL A 882 11.09 17.43 -15.60
C VAL A 882 9.78 16.75 -15.24
N PHE A 883 9.64 16.30 -14.00
CA PHE A 883 8.36 15.92 -13.44
C PHE A 883 7.62 17.15 -12.93
N VAL A 884 6.31 17.22 -13.22
CA VAL A 884 5.38 18.20 -12.64
C VAL A 884 4.25 17.42 -11.96
N GLY A 885 3.90 17.78 -10.73
CA GLY A 885 2.84 17.06 -10.01
C GLY A 885 2.52 17.63 -8.64
N ALA A 886 1.51 17.07 -7.98
CA ALA A 886 1.11 17.48 -6.62
C ALA A 886 0.50 16.33 -5.82
N ASP A 887 0.40 16.51 -4.50
CA ASP A 887 -0.32 15.64 -3.56
C ASP A 887 -1.71 16.26 -3.27
N VAL A 888 -2.80 15.49 -3.43
CA VAL A 888 -4.16 16.03 -3.25
C VAL A 888 -4.51 16.10 -1.75
N ASP A 889 -4.09 17.20 -1.12
CA ASP A 889 -4.31 17.53 0.29
C ASP A 889 -5.66 17.03 0.83
N SER A 890 -5.60 15.98 1.66
CA SER A 890 -6.75 15.39 2.38
C SER A 890 -7.94 14.97 1.51
N GLN A 891 -7.71 14.53 0.26
CA GLN A 891 -8.74 14.18 -0.74
C GLN A 891 -9.94 13.42 -0.16
N GLU A 892 -9.72 12.25 0.47
CA GLU A 892 -10.79 11.39 0.99
C GLU A 892 -11.59 12.06 2.13
N LEU A 893 -10.93 12.87 2.96
CA LEU A 893 -11.57 13.63 4.05
C LEU A 893 -12.42 14.77 3.49
N TRP A 894 -11.94 15.48 2.47
CA TRP A 894 -12.71 16.54 1.82
C TRP A 894 -13.96 15.98 1.12
N ILE A 895 -13.84 14.85 0.41
CA ILE A 895 -14.97 14.16 -0.22
C ILE A 895 -16.01 13.73 0.84
N ALA A 896 -15.58 13.15 1.95
CA ALA A 896 -16.48 12.78 3.04
C ALA A 896 -17.13 14.01 3.71
N ALA A 897 -16.39 15.11 3.86
CA ALA A 897 -16.87 16.35 4.48
C ALA A 897 -17.95 17.04 3.62
N VAL A 898 -17.70 17.24 2.33
CA VAL A 898 -18.66 17.89 1.41
C VAL A 898 -19.94 17.06 1.25
N LEU A 899 -19.88 15.72 1.39
CA LEU A 899 -21.06 14.86 1.46
C LEU A 899 -21.91 15.08 2.72
N GLY A 900 -21.28 15.33 3.87
CA GLY A 900 -21.97 15.69 5.11
C GLY A 900 -22.59 17.09 5.04
N ASP A 901 -21.85 18.06 4.49
CA ASP A 901 -22.31 19.45 4.34
C ASP A 901 -23.51 19.57 3.38
N ALA A 902 -23.46 18.88 2.24
CA ALA A 902 -24.56 18.81 1.28
C ALA A 902 -25.80 18.11 1.87
N HIS A 903 -25.63 17.15 2.78
CA HIS A 903 -26.75 16.48 3.46
C HIS A 903 -27.41 17.36 4.54
N PHE A 904 -26.62 18.10 5.31
CA PHE A 904 -27.11 18.79 6.51
C PHE A 904 -27.81 20.12 6.21
N ALA A 905 -27.17 20.99 5.43
CA ALA A 905 -27.65 22.36 5.21
C ALA A 905 -27.35 22.96 3.83
N GLY A 906 -26.70 22.21 2.92
CA GLY A 906 -26.48 22.66 1.54
C GLY A 906 -25.49 23.82 1.41
N MET A 907 -24.51 23.92 2.32
CA MET A 907 -23.46 24.93 2.27
C MET A 907 -22.14 24.41 2.85
N HIS A 908 -21.01 24.77 2.23
CA HIS A 908 -19.69 24.36 2.68
C HIS A 908 -19.40 24.78 4.13
N GLY A 909 -18.93 23.83 4.95
CA GLY A 909 -18.54 24.03 6.33
C GLY A 909 -19.68 24.16 7.34
N CYS A 910 -20.91 23.79 6.98
CA CYS A 910 -22.03 23.79 7.94
C CYS A 910 -21.94 22.70 9.01
N THR A 911 -21.28 21.57 8.72
CA THR A 911 -20.98 20.54 9.70
C THR A 911 -19.66 20.83 10.41
N ALA A 912 -19.53 20.37 11.65
CA ALA A 912 -18.29 20.49 12.41
C ALA A 912 -17.11 19.79 11.72
N PHE A 913 -17.37 18.67 11.02
CA PHE A 913 -16.38 17.99 10.18
C PHE A 913 -15.97 18.82 8.95
N GLY A 914 -16.92 19.41 8.23
CA GLY A 914 -16.65 20.35 7.14
C GLY A 914 -15.79 21.53 7.58
N TRP A 915 -16.17 22.19 8.68
CA TRP A 915 -15.41 23.31 9.24
C TRP A 915 -13.99 22.90 9.65
N MET A 916 -13.83 21.76 10.35
CA MET A 916 -12.51 21.24 10.74
C MET A 916 -11.60 20.88 9.56
N THR A 917 -12.18 20.55 8.40
CA THR A 917 -11.43 20.26 7.15
C THR A 917 -11.10 21.53 6.36
N LEU A 918 -11.99 22.53 6.33
CA LEU A 918 -11.81 23.75 5.53
C LEU A 918 -11.04 24.89 6.23
N GLN A 919 -11.11 24.96 7.57
CA GLN A 919 -10.61 26.08 8.38
C GLN A 919 -9.79 25.64 9.62
N GLY A 920 -9.85 24.36 10.00
CA GLY A 920 -9.11 23.81 11.14
C GLY A 920 -7.59 23.87 10.99
N ARG A 921 -6.86 24.13 12.08
CA ARG A 921 -5.39 24.31 12.07
C ARG A 921 -4.67 23.45 13.10
N LYS A 922 -3.65 22.72 12.64
CA LYS A 922 -2.71 21.92 13.47
C LYS A 922 -2.08 22.74 14.60
N SER A 923 -1.63 23.97 14.31
CA SER A 923 -1.03 24.87 15.32
C SER A 923 -2.00 25.35 16.41
N ARG A 924 -3.31 25.24 16.18
CA ARG A 924 -4.36 25.61 17.15
C ARG A 924 -5.11 24.39 17.71
N GLY A 925 -4.68 23.17 17.39
CA GLY A 925 -5.37 21.93 17.76
C GLY A 925 -6.79 21.78 17.19
N THR A 926 -7.16 22.57 16.18
CA THR A 926 -8.53 22.66 15.64
C THR A 926 -8.75 21.82 14.38
N ASP A 927 -7.73 21.17 13.85
CA ASP A 927 -7.89 20.13 12.82
C ASP A 927 -8.42 18.83 13.43
N LEU A 928 -9.17 18.06 12.64
CA LEU A 928 -9.77 16.77 13.02
C LEU A 928 -8.81 15.88 13.82
N HIS A 929 -7.60 15.66 13.30
CA HIS A 929 -6.65 14.73 13.89
C HIS A 929 -6.15 15.17 15.26
N SER A 930 -5.95 16.48 15.49
CA SER A 930 -5.57 17.00 16.81
C SER A 930 -6.74 16.95 17.79
N LYS A 931 -7.98 17.20 17.34
CA LYS A 931 -9.17 17.08 18.19
C LYS A 931 -9.40 15.64 18.64
N THR A 932 -9.32 14.66 17.73
CA THR A 932 -9.37 13.22 18.09
C THR A 932 -8.21 12.80 18.99
N ALA A 933 -6.99 13.29 18.73
CA ALA A 933 -5.81 12.99 19.54
C ALA A 933 -5.99 13.46 21.00
N ALA A 934 -6.51 14.68 21.19
CA ALA A 934 -6.81 15.25 22.50
C ALA A 934 -7.93 14.48 23.22
N THR A 935 -9.03 14.12 22.53
CA THR A 935 -10.14 13.36 23.14
C THR A 935 -9.71 12.01 23.70
N VAL A 936 -8.79 11.30 23.04
CA VAL A 936 -8.43 9.91 23.39
C VAL A 936 -7.11 9.83 24.19
N GLY A 937 -6.29 10.88 24.17
CA GLY A 937 -4.96 10.93 24.79
C GLY A 937 -3.92 10.13 23.99
N ILE A 938 -3.83 10.36 22.68
CA ILE A 938 -2.91 9.67 21.75
C ILE A 938 -2.13 10.65 20.88
N SER A 939 -1.11 10.19 20.16
CA SER A 939 -0.39 11.03 19.20
C SER A 939 -1.26 11.38 17.98
N ARG A 940 -1.01 12.54 17.36
CA ARG A 940 -1.74 12.99 16.15
C ARG A 940 -1.63 11.99 14.99
N GLU A 941 -0.50 11.32 14.84
CA GLU A 941 -0.30 10.35 13.76
C GLU A 941 -1.04 9.03 14.02
N HIS A 942 -1.16 8.59 15.29
CA HIS A 942 -2.10 7.51 15.64
C HIS A 942 -3.55 7.95 15.39
N ALA A 943 -3.91 9.18 15.76
CA ALA A 943 -5.24 9.75 15.50
C ALA A 943 -5.56 9.90 13.99
N LYS A 944 -4.57 10.10 13.12
CA LYS A 944 -4.75 10.03 11.66
C LYS A 944 -5.22 8.62 11.26
N ILE A 945 -4.55 7.57 11.72
CA ILE A 945 -4.92 6.17 11.43
C ILE A 945 -6.34 5.85 11.94
N PHE A 946 -6.73 6.31 13.14
CA PHE A 946 -8.09 6.15 13.66
C PHE A 946 -9.14 6.84 12.78
N ASN A 947 -8.92 8.10 12.39
CA ASN A 947 -9.90 8.88 11.63
C ASN A 947 -10.15 8.27 10.24
N TYR A 948 -9.10 7.93 9.49
CA TYR A 948 -9.26 7.27 8.19
C TYR A 948 -9.95 5.90 8.34
N GLY A 949 -9.55 5.07 9.32
CA GLY A 949 -10.20 3.78 9.58
C GLY A 949 -11.69 3.92 9.93
N ARG A 950 -12.07 4.95 10.68
CA ARG A 950 -13.45 5.27 11.03
C ARG A 950 -14.28 5.73 9.84
N ILE A 951 -13.74 6.60 8.98
CA ILE A 951 -14.39 7.03 7.72
C ILE A 951 -14.67 5.83 6.81
N TYR A 952 -13.77 4.84 6.80
CA TYR A 952 -13.95 3.54 6.12
C TYR A 952 -14.91 2.58 6.84
N GLY A 953 -15.73 3.07 7.78
CA GLY A 953 -16.78 2.29 8.45
C GLY A 953 -16.27 1.29 9.49
N ALA A 954 -15.05 1.42 10.01
CA ALA A 954 -14.61 0.62 11.15
C ALA A 954 -15.47 0.90 12.40
N GLY A 955 -15.71 -0.14 13.21
CA GLY A 955 -16.50 -0.05 14.45
C GLY A 955 -15.66 -0.06 15.73
N GLN A 956 -16.34 0.00 16.89
CA GLN A 956 -15.73 -0.02 18.22
C GLN A 956 -14.69 -1.16 18.41
N PRO A 957 -14.97 -2.43 18.04
CA PRO A 957 -14.01 -3.52 18.27
C PRO A 957 -12.76 -3.46 17.36
N PHE A 958 -12.72 -2.59 16.36
CA PHE A 958 -11.48 -2.28 15.63
C PHE A 958 -10.66 -1.24 16.41
N ALA A 959 -11.31 -0.20 16.92
CA ALA A 959 -10.64 0.85 17.68
C ALA A 959 -10.05 0.33 19.00
N GLU A 960 -10.77 -0.52 19.75
CA GLU A 960 -10.25 -1.22 20.94
C GLU A 960 -8.91 -1.92 20.65
N ARG A 961 -8.89 -2.79 19.62
CA ARG A 961 -7.69 -3.54 19.22
C ARG A 961 -6.56 -2.61 18.79
N LEU A 962 -6.87 -1.55 18.06
CA LEU A 962 -5.86 -0.59 17.61
C LEU A 962 -5.28 0.25 18.76
N LEU A 963 -6.11 0.64 19.74
CA LEU A 963 -5.66 1.30 20.97
C LEU A 963 -4.70 0.40 21.77
N MET A 964 -5.06 -0.88 21.96
CA MET A 964 -4.22 -1.87 22.66
C MET A 964 -2.93 -2.21 21.88
N GLN A 965 -2.92 -2.10 20.55
CA GLN A 965 -1.71 -2.26 19.73
C GLN A 965 -0.76 -1.06 19.88
N PHE A 966 -1.27 0.17 19.81
CA PHE A 966 -0.45 1.37 20.01
C PHE A 966 0.05 1.48 21.45
N ASN A 967 -0.82 1.30 22.45
CA ASN A 967 -0.48 1.30 23.86
C ASN A 967 -0.93 0.00 24.54
N HIS A 968 0.02 -0.93 24.64
CA HIS A 968 -0.16 -2.25 25.27
C HIS A 968 -0.37 -2.20 26.79
N ARG A 969 -0.22 -1.02 27.42
CA ARG A 969 -0.48 -0.80 28.85
C ARG A 969 -1.94 -0.48 29.14
N LEU A 970 -2.75 -0.15 28.12
CA LEU A 970 -4.19 0.04 28.29
C LEU A 970 -4.87 -1.29 28.58
N THR A 971 -5.75 -1.31 29.58
CA THR A 971 -6.63 -2.47 29.80
C THR A 971 -7.67 -2.56 28.68
N ARG A 972 -8.27 -3.75 28.48
CA ARG A 972 -9.36 -3.90 27.50
C ARG A 972 -10.57 -3.03 27.84
N GLN A 973 -10.80 -2.79 29.14
CA GLN A 973 -11.87 -1.92 29.62
C GLN A 973 -11.59 -0.45 29.26
N GLU A 974 -10.42 0.09 29.64
CA GLU A 974 -10.01 1.46 29.24
C GLU A 974 -10.03 1.65 27.72
N ALA A 975 -9.61 0.64 26.95
CA ALA A 975 -9.64 0.68 25.50
C ALA A 975 -11.07 0.69 24.92
N ALA A 976 -12.03 0.03 25.59
CA ALA A 976 -13.45 0.06 25.23
C ALA A 976 -14.09 1.40 25.61
N GLU A 977 -13.88 1.89 26.83
CA GLU A 977 -14.35 3.20 27.31
C GLU A 977 -13.85 4.34 26.40
N LYS A 978 -12.56 4.37 26.10
CA LYS A 978 -11.96 5.35 25.17
C LYS A 978 -12.46 5.21 23.73
N ALA A 979 -12.73 3.99 23.28
CA ALA A 979 -13.33 3.79 21.96
C ALA A 979 -14.78 4.31 21.94
N GLN A 980 -15.59 3.98 22.95
CA GLN A 980 -16.97 4.45 23.11
C GLN A 980 -17.04 5.97 23.18
N GLN A 981 -16.22 6.60 24.01
CA GLN A 981 -16.11 8.06 24.09
C GLN A 981 -15.75 8.67 22.73
N MET A 982 -14.76 8.10 22.03
CA MET A 982 -14.37 8.58 20.68
C MET A 982 -15.54 8.48 19.70
N TYR A 983 -16.23 7.34 19.60
CA TYR A 983 -17.34 7.16 18.66
C TYR A 983 -18.55 8.03 19.03
N ALA A 984 -18.87 8.18 20.32
CA ALA A 984 -19.97 9.03 20.78
C ALA A 984 -19.73 10.52 20.45
N VAL A 985 -18.50 11.02 20.62
CA VAL A 985 -18.15 12.42 20.28
C VAL A 985 -18.08 12.65 18.77
N THR A 986 -17.68 11.64 17.98
CA THR A 986 -17.43 11.80 16.54
C THR A 986 -18.57 11.29 15.66
N LYS A 987 -18.84 9.97 15.65
CA LYS A 987 -19.96 9.39 14.90
C LYS A 987 -21.31 9.79 15.51
N GLY A 988 -21.39 9.97 16.82
CA GLY A 988 -22.63 10.26 17.54
C GLY A 988 -23.32 9.00 18.06
N LEU A 989 -24.48 9.18 18.68
CA LEU A 989 -25.33 8.09 19.15
C LEU A 989 -26.35 7.71 18.08
N ARG A 990 -26.69 6.43 17.97
CA ARG A 990 -27.73 5.96 17.03
C ARG A 990 -29.11 6.18 17.62
N ARG A 991 -29.95 6.90 16.89
CA ARG A 991 -31.36 7.15 17.20
C ARG A 991 -32.26 6.62 16.10
N TYR A 992 -33.51 6.39 16.44
CA TYR A 992 -34.49 5.75 15.57
C TYR A 992 -35.75 6.58 15.45
N ARG A 993 -36.44 6.47 14.31
CA ARG A 993 -37.79 6.99 14.14
C ARG A 993 -38.75 5.81 14.09
N LEU A 994 -39.82 5.91 14.87
CA LEU A 994 -40.86 4.89 14.91
C LEU A 994 -41.58 4.82 13.56
N SER A 995 -41.97 3.61 13.16
CA SER A 995 -42.86 3.39 12.02
C SER A 995 -44.31 3.69 12.39
N GLU A 996 -45.24 3.56 11.45
CA GLU A 996 -46.68 3.61 11.75
C GLU A 996 -47.09 2.48 12.72
N GLU A 997 -46.53 1.27 12.58
CA GLU A 997 -46.71 0.19 13.57
C GLU A 997 -46.10 0.57 14.94
N GLY A 998 -44.92 1.21 14.96
CA GLY A 998 -44.24 1.63 16.18
C GLY A 998 -44.96 2.76 16.94
N GLU A 999 -45.47 3.76 16.22
CA GLU A 999 -46.32 4.83 16.76
C GLU A 999 -47.66 4.29 17.27
N TRP A 1000 -48.27 3.36 16.54
CA TRP A 1000 -49.50 2.69 16.97
C TRP A 1000 -49.26 1.86 18.24
N LEU A 1001 -48.17 1.09 18.31
CA LEU A 1001 -47.76 0.35 19.50
C LEU A 1001 -47.51 1.29 20.70
N VAL A 1002 -46.83 2.43 20.52
CA VAL A 1002 -46.64 3.39 21.63
C VAL A 1002 -47.97 3.89 22.18
N ARG A 1003 -48.98 4.10 21.32
CA ARG A 1003 -50.33 4.56 21.70
C ARG A 1003 -51.21 3.46 22.31
N GLU A 1004 -51.12 2.22 21.83
CA GLU A 1004 -51.90 1.08 22.35
C GLU A 1004 -51.29 0.45 23.63
N LEU A 1005 -49.99 0.66 23.84
CA LEU A 1005 -49.25 0.19 25.02
C LEU A 1005 -49.05 1.29 26.09
N ASP A 1006 -49.49 2.53 25.82
CA ASP A 1006 -49.31 3.74 26.66
C ASP A 1006 -47.88 3.88 27.21
N LEU A 1007 -46.89 3.75 26.31
CA LEU A 1007 -45.49 3.71 26.70
C LEU A 1007 -44.90 5.13 26.78
N PRO A 1008 -44.39 5.57 27.95
CA PRO A 1008 -43.59 6.79 28.01
C PRO A 1008 -42.28 6.56 27.26
N VAL A 1009 -42.01 7.41 26.27
CA VAL A 1009 -40.89 7.33 25.32
C VAL A 1009 -40.32 8.74 25.18
N ASP A 1010 -39.01 8.90 25.41
CA ASP A 1010 -38.36 10.19 25.18
C ASP A 1010 -38.21 10.48 23.67
N ARG A 1011 -38.46 11.74 23.30
CA ARG A 1011 -38.54 12.19 21.90
C ARG A 1011 -37.81 13.52 21.76
N THR A 1012 -36.88 13.62 20.80
CA THR A 1012 -36.32 14.92 20.41
C THR A 1012 -37.38 15.81 19.75
N GLU A 1013 -37.08 17.10 19.63
CA GLU A 1013 -37.78 18.06 18.76
C GLU A 1013 -37.99 17.51 17.33
N ASP A 1014 -36.97 16.89 16.75
CA ASP A 1014 -37.01 16.22 15.43
C ASP A 1014 -37.80 14.87 15.41
N GLY A 1015 -38.42 14.44 16.51
CA GLY A 1015 -39.17 13.18 16.61
C GLY A 1015 -38.36 11.89 16.72
N TRP A 1016 -37.05 11.95 17.03
CA TRP A 1016 -36.19 10.77 17.19
C TRP A 1016 -36.21 10.21 18.62
N VAL A 1017 -36.11 8.88 18.70
CA VAL A 1017 -36.25 8.05 19.89
C VAL A 1017 -34.95 7.27 20.18
N SER A 1018 -34.70 6.94 21.45
CA SER A 1018 -33.51 6.19 21.88
C SER A 1018 -33.57 4.70 21.52
N LEU A 1019 -32.41 4.02 21.52
CA LEU A 1019 -32.35 2.56 21.39
C LEU A 1019 -32.97 1.84 22.60
N GLN A 1020 -32.89 2.41 23.81
CA GLN A 1020 -33.49 1.82 25.01
C GLN A 1020 -35.02 1.82 24.92
N ASP A 1021 -35.61 2.92 24.47
CA ASP A 1021 -37.05 3.05 24.24
C ASP A 1021 -37.53 2.14 23.09
N LEU A 1022 -36.78 2.04 21.99
CA LEU A 1022 -37.15 1.14 20.91
C LEU A 1022 -37.16 -0.33 21.35
N ARG A 1023 -36.17 -0.74 22.17
CA ARG A 1023 -36.14 -2.06 22.82
C ARG A 1023 -37.23 -2.23 23.88
N LYS A 1024 -37.73 -1.16 24.51
CA LYS A 1024 -38.87 -1.19 25.45
C LYS A 1024 -40.17 -1.46 24.69
N ILE A 1025 -40.41 -0.73 23.59
CA ILE A 1025 -41.56 -0.96 22.69
C ILE A 1025 -41.53 -2.39 22.12
N GLN A 1026 -40.38 -2.85 21.61
CA GLN A 1026 -40.23 -4.21 21.07
C GLN A 1026 -40.46 -5.32 22.11
N ARG A 1027 -40.04 -5.12 23.38
CA ARG A 1027 -40.26 -6.10 24.45
C ARG A 1027 -41.73 -6.17 24.87
N GLU A 1028 -42.42 -5.04 25.02
CA GLU A 1028 -43.85 -5.04 25.38
C GLU A 1028 -44.76 -5.48 24.22
N ALA A 1029 -44.41 -5.16 22.96
CA ALA A 1029 -45.08 -5.71 21.79
C ALA A 1029 -44.96 -7.25 21.74
N SER A 1030 -43.74 -7.78 21.90
CA SER A 1030 -43.48 -9.23 21.96
C SER A 1030 -44.22 -9.92 23.12
N ARG A 1031 -44.42 -9.24 24.26
CA ARG A 1031 -45.20 -9.74 25.40
C ARG A 1031 -46.69 -9.88 25.09
N LYS A 1032 -47.29 -8.93 24.36
CA LYS A 1032 -48.72 -9.02 23.97
C LYS A 1032 -48.96 -9.95 22.77
N SER A 1033 -48.08 -9.97 21.77
CA SER A 1033 -48.30 -10.76 20.53
C SER A 1033 -47.27 -11.87 20.35
N ARG A 1034 -47.62 -13.10 20.74
CA ARG A 1034 -46.90 -14.28 20.27
C ARG A 1034 -47.05 -14.41 18.74
N TRP A 1035 -45.92 -14.54 18.05
CA TRP A 1035 -45.78 -14.82 16.61
C TRP A 1035 -46.09 -13.70 15.59
N LYS A 1036 -46.26 -12.42 15.97
CA LYS A 1036 -46.18 -11.30 14.99
C LYS A 1036 -44.84 -10.56 15.12
N LYS A 1037 -44.09 -10.46 14.02
CA LYS A 1037 -42.84 -9.67 13.94
C LYS A 1037 -43.18 -8.25 13.48
N TRP A 1038 -43.23 -7.31 14.42
CA TRP A 1038 -43.53 -5.90 14.16
C TRP A 1038 -42.31 -5.14 13.64
N GLU A 1039 -42.50 -4.26 12.66
CA GLU A 1039 -41.45 -3.40 12.11
C GLU A 1039 -41.43 -2.06 12.85
N VAL A 1040 -40.99 -2.07 14.11
CA VAL A 1040 -41.13 -0.92 15.05
C VAL A 1040 -40.34 0.34 14.63
N ALA A 1041 -39.27 0.19 13.84
CA ALA A 1041 -38.43 1.30 13.39
C ALA A 1041 -38.55 1.50 11.86
N ALA A 1042 -38.89 2.71 11.41
CA ALA A 1042 -38.87 3.05 9.99
C ALA A 1042 -37.51 3.64 9.56
N GLU A 1043 -36.94 4.55 10.37
CA GLU A 1043 -35.68 5.23 10.04
C GLU A 1043 -34.67 5.07 11.18
N ARG A 1044 -33.38 5.11 10.85
CA ARG A 1044 -32.27 5.09 11.81
C ARG A 1044 -31.19 6.06 11.37
N ALA A 1045 -30.69 6.88 12.28
CA ALA A 1045 -29.67 7.89 12.01
C ALA A 1045 -28.69 8.00 13.18
N TRP A 1046 -27.48 8.46 12.88
CA TRP A 1046 -26.53 8.93 13.87
C TRP A 1046 -26.81 10.40 14.18
N ARG A 1047 -26.76 10.79 15.46
CA ARG A 1047 -27.01 12.17 15.91
C ARG A 1047 -26.05 12.57 17.02
N GLY A 1048 -25.72 13.86 17.09
CA GLY A 1048 -24.97 14.49 18.18
C GLY A 1048 -23.44 14.45 18.08
N GLY A 1049 -22.87 13.69 17.13
CA GLY A 1049 -21.43 13.66 16.88
C GLY A 1049 -20.99 14.61 15.77
N THR A 1050 -19.71 15.00 15.76
CA THR A 1050 -19.14 15.94 14.77
C THR A 1050 -19.20 15.47 13.31
N GLU A 1051 -19.35 14.16 13.10
CA GLU A 1051 -19.34 13.48 11.79
C GLU A 1051 -20.68 12.78 11.48
N SER A 1052 -21.69 12.89 12.36
CA SER A 1052 -22.95 12.14 12.26
C SER A 1052 -23.61 12.26 10.87
N GLU A 1053 -23.69 13.46 10.31
CA GLU A 1053 -24.37 13.68 9.02
C GLU A 1053 -23.61 13.15 7.81
N MET A 1054 -22.27 13.10 7.87
CA MET A 1054 -21.45 12.39 6.89
C MET A 1054 -21.73 10.88 6.93
N PHE A 1055 -21.77 10.29 8.13
CA PHE A 1055 -22.13 8.87 8.27
C PHE A 1055 -23.57 8.57 7.86
N ASN A 1056 -24.52 9.48 8.10
CA ASN A 1056 -25.90 9.35 7.63
C ASN A 1056 -25.94 9.32 6.09
N LYS A 1057 -25.24 10.24 5.42
CA LYS A 1057 -25.17 10.28 3.95
C LYS A 1057 -24.47 9.04 3.37
N LEU A 1058 -23.38 8.58 3.98
CA LEU A 1058 -22.67 7.37 3.54
C LEU A 1058 -23.49 6.09 3.77
N GLU A 1059 -24.13 5.93 4.92
CA GLU A 1059 -25.02 4.77 5.17
C GLU A 1059 -26.26 4.81 4.26
N SER A 1060 -26.79 5.99 3.92
CA SER A 1060 -27.87 6.17 2.94
C SER A 1060 -27.48 5.73 1.52
N ILE A 1061 -26.36 6.24 0.99
CA ILE A 1061 -25.86 5.83 -0.34
C ILE A 1061 -25.56 4.32 -0.34
N ALA A 1062 -24.88 3.82 0.69
CA ALA A 1062 -24.52 2.41 0.82
C ALA A 1062 -25.74 1.47 0.91
N MET A 1063 -26.87 1.92 1.49
CA MET A 1063 -28.10 1.14 1.63
C MET A 1063 -29.07 1.21 0.44
N SER A 1064 -28.97 2.22 -0.42
CA SER A 1064 -29.83 2.33 -1.61
C SER A 1064 -29.80 1.07 -2.48
N ASP A 1065 -30.90 0.75 -3.19
CA ASP A 1065 -31.04 -0.49 -3.95
C ASP A 1065 -29.96 -0.67 -5.04
N THR A 1066 -29.50 0.45 -5.61
CA THR A 1066 -28.40 0.49 -6.59
C THR A 1066 -27.29 1.46 -6.14
N PRO A 1067 -26.42 1.06 -5.20
CA PRO A 1067 -25.39 1.96 -4.66
C PRO A 1067 -24.46 2.48 -5.75
N CYS A 1068 -24.39 3.80 -5.89
CA CYS A 1068 -23.62 4.50 -6.91
C CYS A 1068 -22.77 5.63 -6.32
N THR A 1069 -21.71 6.04 -7.03
CA THR A 1069 -20.91 7.21 -6.63
C THR A 1069 -21.67 8.51 -6.92
N PRO A 1070 -21.61 9.51 -6.03
CA PRO A 1070 -22.44 10.72 -6.12
C PRO A 1070 -22.06 11.68 -7.25
N VAL A 1071 -20.88 11.54 -7.86
CA VAL A 1071 -20.35 12.47 -8.88
C VAL A 1071 -20.49 11.89 -10.30
N LEU A 1072 -19.99 10.67 -10.53
CA LEU A 1072 -20.01 10.01 -11.85
C LEU A 1072 -21.06 8.88 -11.97
N GLY A 1073 -21.80 8.57 -10.91
CA GLY A 1073 -22.88 7.57 -10.94
C GLY A 1073 -22.40 6.13 -11.11
N CYS A 1074 -21.12 5.84 -10.89
CA CYS A 1074 -20.56 4.50 -11.03
C CYS A 1074 -21.11 3.58 -9.95
N ARG A 1075 -21.69 2.44 -10.32
CA ARG A 1075 -22.30 1.48 -9.38
C ARG A 1075 -21.26 0.59 -8.70
N ILE A 1076 -21.60 0.05 -7.53
CA ILE A 1076 -20.79 -0.94 -6.79
C ILE A 1076 -20.64 -2.27 -7.57
N SER A 1077 -19.78 -3.20 -7.14
CA SER A 1077 -19.77 -4.57 -7.67
C SER A 1077 -21.10 -5.29 -7.40
N ARG A 1078 -21.60 -6.08 -8.36
CA ARG A 1078 -22.80 -6.94 -8.20
C ARG A 1078 -22.74 -7.81 -6.94
N ALA A 1079 -21.54 -8.24 -6.53
CA ALA A 1079 -21.32 -9.05 -5.33
C ALA A 1079 -21.54 -8.31 -3.99
N LEU A 1080 -21.86 -7.01 -4.01
CA LEU A 1080 -22.07 -6.17 -2.82
C LEU A 1080 -23.34 -5.29 -2.90
N GLU A 1081 -24.19 -5.50 -3.91
CA GLU A 1081 -25.53 -4.89 -3.96
C GLU A 1081 -26.43 -5.47 -2.84
N PRO A 1082 -27.35 -4.67 -2.26
CA PRO A 1082 -28.31 -5.18 -1.26
C PRO A 1082 -29.20 -6.31 -1.78
N SER A 1083 -29.43 -6.39 -3.09
CA SER A 1083 -30.07 -7.52 -3.77
C SER A 1083 -29.38 -8.87 -3.45
N ALA A 1084 -28.05 -8.89 -3.40
CA ALA A 1084 -27.24 -10.09 -3.27
C ALA A 1084 -26.64 -10.32 -1.86
N VAL A 1085 -26.48 -9.25 -1.05
CA VAL A 1085 -25.94 -9.36 0.32
C VAL A 1085 -26.86 -8.84 1.42
N LYS A 1086 -28.06 -8.36 1.08
CA LYS A 1086 -29.08 -7.86 2.03
C LYS A 1086 -28.48 -6.77 2.94
N GLY A 1087 -28.48 -6.98 4.25
CA GLY A 1087 -27.87 -6.07 5.24
C GLY A 1087 -26.40 -6.33 5.55
N GLU A 1088 -25.76 -7.32 4.92
CA GLU A 1088 -24.38 -7.72 5.21
C GLU A 1088 -23.35 -6.78 4.51
N PHE A 1089 -22.08 -6.91 4.93
CA PHE A 1089 -20.92 -6.17 4.40
C PHE A 1089 -21.02 -4.62 4.40
N MET A 1090 -21.84 -4.04 5.27
CA MET A 1090 -22.04 -2.59 5.34
C MET A 1090 -20.77 -1.77 5.54
N THR A 1091 -19.77 -2.28 6.27
CA THR A 1091 -18.47 -1.62 6.42
C THR A 1091 -17.73 -1.53 5.07
N SER A 1092 -17.81 -2.58 4.24
CA SER A 1092 -17.23 -2.60 2.90
C SER A 1092 -17.99 -1.69 1.94
N ARG A 1093 -19.32 -1.59 2.06
CA ARG A 1093 -20.18 -0.70 1.25
C ARG A 1093 -19.93 0.78 1.59
N VAL A 1094 -19.86 1.15 2.88
CA VAL A 1094 -19.53 2.52 3.32
C VAL A 1094 -18.12 2.92 2.89
N ASN A 1095 -17.12 2.05 3.10
CA ASN A 1095 -15.76 2.26 2.61
C ASN A 1095 -15.72 2.48 1.09
N TRP A 1096 -16.50 1.69 0.34
CA TRP A 1096 -16.55 1.79 -1.12
C TRP A 1096 -17.05 3.15 -1.61
N VAL A 1097 -18.05 3.76 -0.96
CA VAL A 1097 -18.58 5.08 -1.37
C VAL A 1097 -17.48 6.14 -1.36
N VAL A 1098 -16.70 6.24 -0.28
CA VAL A 1098 -15.60 7.22 -0.17
C VAL A 1098 -14.48 6.84 -1.14
N GLN A 1099 -13.98 5.59 -1.07
CA GLN A 1099 -12.79 5.20 -1.82
C GLN A 1099 -12.99 5.19 -3.34
N SER A 1100 -14.21 4.92 -3.82
CA SER A 1100 -14.54 4.93 -5.25
C SER A 1100 -14.90 6.33 -5.74
N SER A 1101 -15.35 7.23 -4.87
CA SER A 1101 -15.45 8.67 -5.19
C SER A 1101 -14.06 9.30 -5.37
N ALA A 1102 -13.07 8.89 -4.57
CA ALA A 1102 -11.67 9.30 -4.78
C ALA A 1102 -11.12 8.86 -6.16
N VAL A 1103 -11.53 7.70 -6.68
CA VAL A 1103 -11.19 7.27 -8.05
C VAL A 1103 -11.86 8.14 -9.11
N ASP A 1104 -13.11 8.56 -8.89
CA ASP A 1104 -13.81 9.49 -9.79
C ASP A 1104 -13.11 10.87 -9.83
N TYR A 1105 -12.53 11.31 -8.72
CA TYR A 1105 -11.69 12.51 -8.64
C TYR A 1105 -10.43 12.36 -9.51
N LEU A 1106 -9.71 11.24 -9.39
CA LEU A 1106 -8.52 10.98 -10.22
C LEU A 1106 -8.87 10.94 -11.72
N HIS A 1107 -9.99 10.31 -12.10
CA HIS A 1107 -10.41 10.29 -13.51
C HIS A 1107 -10.75 11.69 -14.05
N LEU A 1108 -11.42 12.54 -13.26
CA LEU A 1108 -11.65 13.94 -13.63
C LEU A 1108 -10.34 14.71 -13.80
N MET A 1109 -9.35 14.50 -12.91
CA MET A 1109 -8.03 15.13 -13.04
C MET A 1109 -7.30 14.71 -14.32
N LEU A 1110 -7.28 13.41 -14.64
CA LEU A 1110 -6.60 12.89 -15.83
C LEU A 1110 -7.22 13.43 -17.13
N VAL A 1111 -8.57 13.47 -17.20
CA VAL A 1111 -9.30 14.00 -18.36
C VAL A 1111 -9.05 15.49 -18.56
N ALA A 1112 -9.06 16.29 -17.50
CA ALA A 1112 -8.79 17.74 -17.58
C ALA A 1112 -7.32 18.05 -17.91
N MET A 1113 -6.34 17.39 -17.29
CA MET A 1113 -4.92 17.58 -17.65
C MET A 1113 -4.64 17.21 -19.10
N LYS A 1114 -5.17 16.08 -19.57
CA LYS A 1114 -5.05 15.67 -20.97
C LYS A 1114 -5.65 16.71 -21.93
N TRP A 1115 -6.83 17.25 -21.60
CA TRP A 1115 -7.44 18.33 -22.38
C TRP A 1115 -6.55 19.58 -22.42
N LEU A 1116 -6.06 20.06 -21.27
CA LEU A 1116 -5.22 21.26 -21.22
C LEU A 1116 -3.89 21.06 -21.96
N PHE A 1117 -3.34 19.85 -21.96
CA PHE A 1117 -2.14 19.53 -22.76
C PHE A 1117 -2.44 19.51 -24.26
N GLU A 1118 -3.56 18.93 -24.68
CA GLU A 1118 -4.01 18.91 -26.09
C GLU A 1118 -4.37 20.30 -26.62
N GLU A 1119 -5.04 21.13 -25.82
CA GLU A 1119 -5.58 22.44 -26.22
C GLU A 1119 -4.49 23.51 -26.31
N PHE A 1120 -3.56 23.54 -25.36
CA PHE A 1120 -2.47 24.52 -25.28
C PHE A 1120 -1.13 23.99 -25.83
N ALA A 1121 -1.11 22.79 -26.42
CA ALA A 1121 0.09 22.13 -26.94
C ALA A 1121 1.26 22.12 -25.93
N ILE A 1122 1.00 21.60 -24.73
CA ILE A 1122 2.02 21.38 -23.69
C ILE A 1122 2.63 19.99 -23.92
N ASP A 1123 3.96 19.91 -24.10
CA ASP A 1123 4.66 18.63 -24.33
C ASP A 1123 4.82 17.85 -23.02
N GLY A 1124 3.81 17.04 -22.68
CA GLY A 1124 3.78 16.27 -21.45
C GLY A 1124 2.97 14.96 -21.53
N ARG A 1125 3.29 14.03 -20.62
CA ARG A 1125 2.73 12.67 -20.53
C ARG A 1125 2.44 12.29 -19.09
N PHE A 1126 1.37 11.52 -18.86
CA PHE A 1126 1.10 10.92 -17.55
C PHE A 1126 2.22 9.93 -17.16
N CYS A 1127 2.84 10.17 -16.00
CA CYS A 1127 3.92 9.34 -15.47
C CYS A 1127 3.33 8.24 -14.58
N ILE A 1128 2.79 8.63 -13.43
CA ILE A 1128 2.12 7.73 -12.47
C ILE A 1128 1.27 8.56 -11.48
N SER A 1129 0.29 7.91 -10.85
CA SER A 1129 -0.34 8.41 -9.61
C SER A 1129 -0.11 7.40 -8.50
N ILE A 1130 0.36 7.85 -7.33
CA ILE A 1130 0.74 7.01 -6.18
C ILE A 1130 -0.02 7.51 -4.95
N HIS A 1131 -1.00 6.73 -4.48
CA HIS A 1131 -1.96 7.17 -3.46
C HIS A 1131 -2.69 8.43 -3.94
N ASP A 1132 -2.48 9.57 -3.28
CA ASP A 1132 -3.11 10.85 -3.58
C ASP A 1132 -2.14 11.77 -4.39
N GLU A 1133 -0.90 11.32 -4.66
CA GLU A 1133 0.08 11.97 -5.53
C GLU A 1133 -0.28 11.75 -7.01
N VAL A 1134 -0.22 12.79 -7.85
CA VAL A 1134 -0.34 12.69 -9.32
C VAL A 1134 0.86 13.36 -9.98
N ARG A 1135 1.60 12.63 -10.83
CA ARG A 1135 2.84 13.09 -11.47
C ARG A 1135 2.77 12.93 -12.99
N TYR A 1136 3.27 13.94 -13.71
CA TYR A 1136 3.41 14.00 -15.17
C TYR A 1136 4.88 14.22 -15.52
N LEU A 1137 5.34 13.66 -16.63
CA LEU A 1137 6.63 14.01 -17.25
C LEU A 1137 6.37 15.09 -18.29
N VAL A 1138 7.03 16.24 -18.18
CA VAL A 1138 6.78 17.45 -19.00
C VAL A 1138 8.12 17.98 -19.51
N ARG A 1139 8.15 18.52 -20.74
CA ARG A 1139 9.33 19.19 -21.28
C ARG A 1139 9.64 20.46 -20.49
N GLU A 1140 10.91 20.76 -20.27
CA GLU A 1140 11.33 21.79 -19.31
C GLU A 1140 10.78 23.20 -19.61
N GLU A 1141 10.64 23.56 -20.89
CA GLU A 1141 10.08 24.85 -21.33
C GLU A 1141 8.61 25.06 -20.93
N ASP A 1142 7.84 23.98 -20.76
CA ASP A 1142 6.42 24.04 -20.40
C ASP A 1142 6.17 23.86 -18.90
N ARG A 1143 7.20 23.68 -18.07
CA ARG A 1143 7.06 23.26 -16.66
C ARG A 1143 6.09 24.12 -15.84
N TYR A 1144 6.14 25.44 -16.02
CA TYR A 1144 5.24 26.39 -15.35
C TYR A 1144 3.83 26.41 -15.94
N ARG A 1145 3.69 26.21 -17.26
CA ARG A 1145 2.38 26.08 -17.94
C ARG A 1145 1.66 24.81 -17.45
N ALA A 1146 2.37 23.69 -17.36
CA ALA A 1146 1.85 22.45 -16.79
C ALA A 1146 1.51 22.56 -15.30
N ALA A 1147 2.27 23.31 -14.52
CA ALA A 1147 1.95 23.57 -13.11
C ALA A 1147 0.65 24.39 -12.95
N LEU A 1148 0.44 25.41 -13.78
CA LEU A 1148 -0.83 26.14 -13.84
C LEU A 1148 -1.99 25.25 -14.31
N ALA A 1149 -1.77 24.41 -15.34
CA ALA A 1149 -2.76 23.47 -15.83
C ALA A 1149 -3.20 22.47 -14.75
N LEU A 1150 -2.28 22.03 -13.88
CA LEU A 1150 -2.58 21.15 -12.76
C LEU A 1150 -3.39 21.86 -11.66
N GLN A 1151 -3.06 23.13 -11.35
CA GLN A 1151 -3.88 23.95 -10.46
C GLN A 1151 -5.32 24.14 -10.99
N ILE A 1152 -5.47 24.49 -12.26
CA ILE A 1152 -6.77 24.63 -12.95
C ILE A 1152 -7.54 23.30 -12.94
N THR A 1153 -6.87 22.19 -13.23
CA THR A 1153 -7.44 20.84 -13.19
C THR A 1153 -8.07 20.52 -11.82
N ASN A 1154 -7.36 20.82 -10.74
CA ASN A 1154 -7.84 20.55 -9.38
C ASN A 1154 -9.02 21.47 -9.01
N LEU A 1155 -8.95 22.75 -9.39
CA LEU A 1155 -10.06 23.71 -9.25
C LEU A 1155 -11.33 23.20 -9.96
N LEU A 1156 -11.24 22.83 -11.25
CA LEU A 1156 -12.37 22.31 -12.03
C LEU A 1156 -12.90 20.99 -11.46
N THR A 1157 -12.02 20.09 -11.01
CA THR A 1157 -12.41 18.82 -10.38
C THR A 1157 -13.19 19.05 -9.08
N ARG A 1158 -12.70 19.93 -8.19
CA ARG A 1158 -13.38 20.24 -6.93
C ARG A 1158 -14.68 21.01 -7.15
N CYS A 1159 -14.76 21.91 -8.14
CA CYS A 1159 -16.00 22.57 -8.53
C CYS A 1159 -17.04 21.58 -9.11
N MET A 1160 -16.62 20.61 -9.91
CA MET A 1160 -17.49 19.54 -10.44
C MET A 1160 -18.06 18.66 -9.31
N PHE A 1161 -17.25 18.32 -8.31
CA PHE A 1161 -17.69 17.64 -7.09
C PHE A 1161 -18.74 18.46 -6.32
N ALA A 1162 -18.47 19.76 -6.08
CA ALA A 1162 -19.40 20.66 -5.40
C ALA A 1162 -20.73 20.79 -6.16
N TYR A 1163 -20.68 21.06 -7.47
CA TYR A 1163 -21.82 21.19 -8.36
C TYR A 1163 -22.71 19.93 -8.36
N LYS A 1164 -22.11 18.74 -8.48
CA LYS A 1164 -22.84 17.45 -8.42
C LYS A 1164 -23.54 17.19 -7.08
N LEU A 1165 -23.09 17.84 -6.00
CA LEU A 1165 -23.69 17.77 -4.67
C LEU A 1165 -24.66 18.93 -4.39
N GLY A 1166 -24.97 19.77 -5.39
CA GLY A 1166 -25.88 20.91 -5.25
C GLY A 1166 -25.24 22.17 -4.67
N LEU A 1167 -23.90 22.23 -4.62
CA LEU A 1167 -23.15 23.37 -4.07
C LEU A 1167 -22.55 24.20 -5.22
N ASN A 1168 -23.23 25.29 -5.58
CA ASN A 1168 -22.87 26.18 -6.70
C ASN A 1168 -21.72 27.17 -6.36
N ASP A 1169 -20.73 26.71 -5.60
CA ASP A 1169 -19.58 27.49 -5.11
C ASP A 1169 -18.47 26.56 -4.58
N LEU A 1170 -17.26 27.10 -4.32
CA LEU A 1170 -16.15 26.37 -3.70
C LEU A 1170 -15.37 27.25 -2.69
N PRO A 1171 -14.94 26.73 -1.52
CA PRO A 1171 -14.05 27.46 -0.60
C PRO A 1171 -12.65 27.64 -1.20
N GLN A 1172 -12.06 28.83 -1.07
CA GLN A 1172 -10.75 29.11 -1.67
C GLN A 1172 -9.61 28.31 -1.04
N SER A 1173 -9.72 27.95 0.24
CA SER A 1173 -8.72 27.08 0.92
C SER A 1173 -8.61 25.68 0.32
N VAL A 1174 -9.58 25.26 -0.49
CA VAL A 1174 -9.52 24.02 -1.28
C VAL A 1174 -9.61 24.27 -2.79
N ALA A 1175 -9.54 25.52 -3.28
CA ALA A 1175 -9.53 25.76 -4.74
C ALA A 1175 -8.27 25.17 -5.41
N PHE A 1176 -7.13 25.31 -4.74
CA PHE A 1176 -5.79 25.04 -5.27
C PHE A 1176 -5.08 23.93 -4.47
N PHE A 1177 -3.94 23.48 -4.98
CA PHE A 1177 -2.93 22.76 -4.21
C PHE A 1177 -2.16 23.71 -3.30
N SER A 1178 -1.66 23.20 -2.18
CA SER A 1178 -0.71 23.91 -1.31
C SER A 1178 0.57 24.29 -2.06
N THR A 1179 1.18 23.33 -2.77
CA THR A 1179 2.22 23.54 -3.78
C THR A 1179 2.07 22.58 -4.95
N VAL A 1180 2.58 22.96 -6.12
CA VAL A 1180 2.92 22.03 -7.20
C VAL A 1180 4.44 21.82 -7.20
N ASP A 1181 4.85 20.56 -7.20
CA ASP A 1181 6.25 20.13 -7.26
C ASP A 1181 6.73 20.09 -8.72
N ILE A 1182 7.93 20.63 -8.97
CA ILE A 1182 8.66 20.56 -10.24
C ILE A 1182 10.08 20.03 -9.93
N ASP A 1183 10.42 18.85 -10.46
CA ASP A 1183 11.61 18.10 -10.02
C ASP A 1183 12.23 17.24 -11.14
N GLN A 1184 13.53 16.93 -11.04
CA GLN A 1184 14.20 15.98 -11.93
C GLN A 1184 14.03 14.52 -11.47
N CYS A 1185 13.66 14.27 -10.22
CA CYS A 1185 13.42 12.91 -9.71
C CYS A 1185 12.09 12.81 -8.92
N LEU A 1186 11.49 11.61 -8.86
CA LEU A 1186 10.27 11.43 -8.07
C LEU A 1186 10.61 11.33 -6.57
N ARG A 1187 10.28 12.39 -5.82
CA ARG A 1187 10.28 12.40 -4.35
C ARG A 1187 8.99 13.01 -3.80
N LYS A 1188 8.82 12.89 -2.48
CA LYS A 1188 7.59 13.28 -1.77
C LYS A 1188 7.55 14.76 -1.37
N GLU A 1189 8.72 15.38 -1.25
CA GLU A 1189 8.95 16.80 -0.97
C GLU A 1189 10.22 17.18 -1.76
N VAL A 1190 10.20 18.26 -2.57
CA VAL A 1190 11.31 18.59 -3.50
C VAL A 1190 12.64 18.96 -2.83
N THR A 1191 12.60 19.34 -1.55
CA THR A 1191 13.78 19.62 -0.71
C THR A 1191 14.41 18.36 -0.12
N MET A 1192 13.79 17.20 -0.30
CA MET A 1192 14.22 15.95 0.30
C MET A 1192 15.38 15.33 -0.47
N ASP A 1193 16.58 15.36 0.12
CA ASP A 1193 17.82 14.80 -0.47
C ASP A 1193 17.90 13.25 -0.42
N CYS A 1194 16.78 12.58 -0.12
CA CYS A 1194 16.60 11.11 -0.08
C CYS A 1194 17.77 10.28 0.51
N LYS A 1195 18.34 10.73 1.65
CA LYS A 1195 19.41 10.01 2.35
C LYS A 1195 18.90 8.73 3.01
N THR A 1196 19.60 7.63 2.74
CA THR A 1196 19.33 6.28 3.24
C THR A 1196 20.65 5.56 3.54
N PRO A 1197 20.65 4.34 4.12
CA PRO A 1197 21.90 3.60 4.35
C PRO A 1197 22.63 3.24 3.04
N SER A 1198 21.90 2.99 1.96
CA SER A 1198 22.44 2.71 0.63
C SER A 1198 22.86 3.98 -0.11
N ASN A 1199 22.13 5.10 0.07
CA ASN A 1199 22.52 6.43 -0.39
C ASN A 1199 22.85 7.39 0.79
N PRO A 1200 23.98 7.20 1.51
CA PRO A 1200 24.32 7.99 2.70
C PRO A 1200 24.67 9.46 2.38
N THR A 1201 25.07 9.73 1.13
CA THR A 1201 25.51 11.04 0.65
C THR A 1201 24.38 11.90 0.09
N GLY A 1202 23.21 11.33 -0.24
CA GLY A 1202 22.06 12.03 -0.81
C GLY A 1202 22.09 12.17 -2.33
N MET A 1203 20.96 12.59 -2.90
CA MET A 1203 20.76 12.81 -4.34
C MET A 1203 21.70 13.88 -4.89
N GLU A 1204 21.80 15.02 -4.19
CA GLU A 1204 22.60 16.18 -4.60
C GLU A 1204 24.07 15.80 -4.77
N ARG A 1205 24.64 15.06 -3.80
CA ARG A 1205 26.07 14.73 -3.80
C ARG A 1205 26.45 13.40 -4.47
N ARG A 1206 25.54 12.40 -4.55
CA ARG A 1206 25.85 11.11 -5.21
C ARG A 1206 25.47 11.07 -6.69
N TYR A 1207 24.37 11.73 -7.04
CA TYR A 1207 23.74 11.64 -8.36
C TYR A 1207 23.73 12.99 -9.09
N GLY A 1208 24.13 14.08 -8.44
CA GLY A 1208 24.19 15.42 -9.05
C GLY A 1208 22.84 16.12 -9.17
N ILE A 1209 21.77 15.54 -8.59
CA ILE A 1209 20.40 16.05 -8.74
C ILE A 1209 20.10 17.05 -7.61
N PRO A 1210 19.92 18.35 -7.90
CA PRO A 1210 19.67 19.39 -6.89
C PRO A 1210 18.28 19.24 -6.26
N GLN A 1211 17.91 20.15 -5.36
CA GLN A 1211 16.54 20.27 -4.85
C GLN A 1211 15.63 20.88 -5.93
N GLY A 1212 14.39 20.39 -6.04
CA GLY A 1212 13.41 20.90 -7.01
C GLY A 1212 12.70 22.18 -6.55
N GLU A 1213 11.82 22.70 -7.41
CA GLU A 1213 10.98 23.86 -7.14
C GLU A 1213 9.61 23.39 -6.62
N ALA A 1214 9.09 23.98 -5.55
CA ALA A 1214 7.71 23.76 -5.09
C ALA A 1214 7.00 25.10 -5.02
N LEU A 1215 6.00 25.29 -5.88
CA LEU A 1215 5.40 26.60 -6.16
C LEU A 1215 3.93 26.64 -5.75
N ASP A 1216 3.52 27.73 -5.10
CA ASP A 1216 2.11 28.02 -4.83
C ASP A 1216 1.41 28.65 -6.05
N ILE A 1217 0.08 28.81 -5.97
CA ILE A 1217 -0.73 29.39 -7.05
C ILE A 1217 -0.33 30.83 -7.41
N TYR A 1218 0.12 31.64 -6.45
CA TYR A 1218 0.48 33.04 -6.68
C TYR A 1218 1.81 33.13 -7.43
N GLN A 1219 2.81 32.35 -7.00
CA GLN A 1219 4.11 32.22 -7.67
C GLN A 1219 3.96 31.68 -9.10
N ILE A 1220 3.10 30.68 -9.31
CA ILE A 1220 2.80 30.16 -10.66
C ILE A 1220 2.16 31.25 -11.53
N ILE A 1221 1.23 32.05 -10.99
CA ILE A 1221 0.59 33.15 -11.73
C ILE A 1221 1.58 34.28 -12.06
N GLU A 1222 2.52 34.62 -11.18
CA GLU A 1222 3.58 35.59 -11.48
C GLU A 1222 4.46 35.14 -12.65
N LEU A 1223 4.85 33.85 -12.68
CA LEU A 1223 5.70 33.28 -13.74
C LEU A 1223 4.96 33.12 -15.08
N THR A 1224 3.69 32.72 -15.05
CA THR A 1224 2.85 32.47 -16.25
C THR A 1224 2.03 33.68 -16.71
N LYS A 1225 2.02 34.77 -15.93
CA LYS A 1225 1.12 35.93 -16.09
C LYS A 1225 -0.37 35.54 -16.08
N GLY A 1226 -0.72 34.40 -15.50
CA GLY A 1226 -2.09 33.89 -15.45
C GLY A 1226 -2.66 33.43 -16.79
N SER A 1227 -1.83 32.99 -17.74
CA SER A 1227 -2.27 32.33 -18.98
C SER A 1227 -1.60 30.98 -19.20
N LEU A 1228 -2.24 30.12 -20.00
CA LEU A 1228 -1.65 28.89 -20.54
C LEU A 1228 -1.09 29.07 -21.96
N GLU A 1229 -1.37 30.21 -22.61
CA GLU A 1229 -0.78 30.59 -23.90
C GLU A 1229 0.73 30.91 -23.75
N GLN A 1230 1.49 30.89 -24.84
CA GLN A 1230 2.94 31.21 -24.87
C GLN A 1230 3.20 32.70 -25.13
#